data_AF-A0A8T2XRR3-F1
#
_entry.id   AF-A0A8T2XRR3-F1
#
_cell.length_a   1.000
_cell.length_b   1.000
_cell.length_c   1.000
_cell.angle_alpha   90.00
_cell.angle_beta   90.00
_cell.angle_gamma   90.00
#
_symmetry.space_group_name_H-M   'P 1'
#
loop_
_entity.id
_entity.type
_entity.pdbx_description
1 polymer ?
#
loop_
_entity_poly.entity_id
_entity_poly.type
_entity_poly.pdbx_seq_one_letter_code
_entity_poly.pdbx_strand_id
1 'polypeptide(L)'
;MGEANLAPDPYVLLMKDHKPICRTQCLNPPAELPKCWSLSDIVPRARVHILGDLPSCFLSPAPESSRDKCEWGRFLTYLQKKDSVGIAKVKSCQFYILPPDKDSNFSHVQVVYRVEKTCSGNDGQEHCEDNGSPSDRFQGPIEDHHGGNTATETCRRHQPIAAKQVPPSEKNYAQAHPSYLETLGQVHYAWIFGAIAELVDNSRDAEATRLDISIEEIYSKRAGKEIPMLSVIDDGHGMIHQEVEKMVCFGHKKPEVDDPDRIGRFGVGFKTGAMRLGRDALVITQTNDSRSIAFLSQSLNEGKDNLEIPIVSYRRKGQFMEVDTSVQSEALAKYNLKVIKEFSPFDKYLIGAKAGLFRENRTGTQIFIWNLDEWGSQYCLEWDRGLTGGSSFHKGDILIRSRRLRSRPGQISKTVFLDYSIRSYLEVIFLVPRIRIYLQGSLVKSRPLAKYLNQTSEATGNIMGKRVHLTLGRSQLEFEQANCGIFLYWHGRLIEAYKRVGGMIHNGDWGRGVIGVIDVTDLMNEGNGRVGVHNAKQSFLDCEPYARLEAWLGAKADEYWTNNFETLKLKKGGSLYKPDHEWVQCDKCRKWRMLSSGFDVKTLPEEWFCYMGPFNGSCEIPEQKVDRGVITVSAKQNRQDIKDVDDDAMINSDGISDEDSNQTERDGKRDLKRLRKGLPRACKKGP
;
A
#
# COMPACT_ATOMS: atom_id res chain seq x y z
N MET A 1 18.67 4.46 44.84
CA MET A 1 17.90 3.25 45.21
C MET A 1 18.26 2.19 44.19
N GLY A 2 18.75 1.05 44.66
CA GLY A 2 19.47 0.07 43.84
C GLY A 2 18.62 -0.57 42.74
N GLU A 3 19.25 -0.79 41.59
CA GLU A 3 18.76 -1.67 40.54
C GLU A 3 18.62 -3.08 41.12
N ALA A 4 17.39 -3.57 41.18
CA ALA A 4 17.12 -4.97 41.48
C ALA A 4 17.47 -5.78 40.22
N ASN A 5 18.57 -6.52 40.28
CA ASN A 5 18.90 -7.58 39.32
C ASN A 5 17.74 -8.60 39.29
N LEU A 6 16.85 -8.47 38.30
CA LEU A 6 15.84 -9.48 37.96
C LEU A 6 16.59 -10.74 37.51
N ALA A 7 16.50 -11.81 38.31
CA ALA A 7 17.01 -13.11 37.93
C ALA A 7 16.36 -13.58 36.61
N PRO A 8 17.11 -14.22 35.70
CA PRO A 8 16.57 -14.67 34.43
C PRO A 8 15.43 -15.68 34.64
N ASP A 9 14.33 -15.48 33.91
CA ASP A 9 13.18 -16.40 33.80
C ASP A 9 13.70 -17.81 33.42
N PRO A 10 13.64 -18.81 34.32
CA PRO A 10 14.37 -20.06 34.15
C PRO A 10 13.65 -21.03 33.21
N TYR A 11 12.64 -20.62 32.45
CA TYR A 11 11.83 -21.53 31.65
C TYR A 11 12.19 -21.52 30.16
N VAL A 12 12.23 -22.72 29.58
CA VAL A 12 12.56 -22.99 28.18
C VAL A 12 11.48 -23.86 27.55
N LEU A 13 10.96 -23.47 26.39
CA LEU A 13 10.11 -24.30 25.56
C LEU A 13 10.96 -25.18 24.62
N LEU A 14 10.94 -26.49 24.83
CA LEU A 14 11.62 -27.45 23.97
C LEU A 14 10.71 -27.85 22.79
N MET A 15 11.23 -27.82 21.57
CA MET A 15 10.48 -28.13 20.35
C MET A 15 11.25 -29.06 19.41
N LYS A 16 10.52 -29.78 18.56
CA LYS A 16 11.05 -30.52 17.41
C LYS A 16 10.10 -30.36 16.22
N ASP A 17 10.63 -30.04 15.04
CA ASP A 17 9.85 -29.85 13.80
C ASP A 17 8.65 -28.90 13.99
N HIS A 18 8.88 -27.77 14.67
CA HIS A 18 7.88 -26.76 15.05
C HIS A 18 6.73 -27.26 15.95
N LYS A 19 6.86 -28.45 16.57
CA LYS A 19 5.91 -28.97 17.54
C LYS A 19 6.51 -28.91 18.96
N PRO A 20 5.75 -28.42 19.95
CA PRO A 20 6.22 -28.39 21.34
C PRO A 20 6.35 -29.83 21.87
N ILE A 21 7.46 -30.08 22.54
CA ILE A 21 7.69 -31.30 23.33
C ILE A 21 7.20 -31.04 24.75
N CYS A 22 7.76 -30.04 25.43
CA CYS A 22 7.38 -29.66 26.79
C CYS A 22 7.96 -28.28 27.14
N ARG A 23 7.25 -27.49 27.96
CA ARG A 23 7.86 -26.38 28.69
C ARG A 23 8.69 -26.97 29.83
N THR A 24 9.90 -26.48 30.00
CA THR A 24 10.88 -27.03 30.95
C THR A 24 11.45 -25.93 31.82
N GLN A 25 11.70 -26.22 33.08
CA GLN A 25 12.46 -25.37 33.97
C GLN A 25 13.94 -25.75 33.87
N CYS A 26 14.79 -24.78 33.54
CA CYS A 26 16.23 -24.91 33.51
C CYS A 26 16.80 -24.63 34.90
N LEU A 27 17.45 -25.65 35.47
CA LEU A 27 18.21 -25.56 36.71
C LEU A 27 19.68 -25.34 36.35
N ASN A 28 20.32 -24.36 36.99
CA ASN A 28 21.67 -23.87 36.69
C ASN A 28 21.79 -23.34 35.25
N PRO A 29 20.99 -22.32 34.86
CA PRO A 29 20.99 -21.83 33.49
C PRO A 29 22.33 -21.17 33.12
N PRO A 30 22.74 -21.23 31.84
CA PRO A 30 23.77 -20.33 31.31
C PRO A 30 23.40 -18.85 31.53
N ALA A 31 24.41 -17.96 31.51
CA ALA A 31 24.24 -16.51 31.66
C ALA A 31 23.22 -15.92 30.66
N GLU A 32 23.14 -16.49 29.46
CA GLU A 32 22.06 -16.26 28.50
C GLU A 32 21.26 -17.54 28.29
N LEU A 33 19.99 -17.54 28.70
CA LEU A 33 19.07 -18.67 28.53
C LEU A 33 18.01 -18.35 27.47
N PRO A 34 18.12 -18.89 26.23
CA PRO A 34 17.10 -18.69 25.23
C PRO A 34 15.79 -19.35 25.63
N LYS A 35 14.66 -18.63 25.48
CA LYS A 35 13.33 -19.11 25.90
C LYS A 35 12.78 -20.27 25.08
N CYS A 36 13.35 -20.54 23.90
CA CYS A 36 12.88 -21.59 23.02
C CYS A 36 14.04 -22.35 22.37
N TRP A 37 14.06 -23.67 22.55
CA TRP A 37 15.08 -24.55 22.02
C TRP A 37 14.44 -25.47 20.98
N SER A 38 14.73 -25.22 19.71
CA SER A 38 14.31 -26.11 18.62
C SER A 38 15.43 -27.12 18.35
N LEU A 39 15.11 -28.41 18.50
CA LEU A 39 16.04 -29.49 18.17
C LEU A 39 16.31 -29.48 16.67
N SER A 40 17.56 -29.24 16.29
CA SER A 40 18.02 -29.30 14.91
C SER A 40 18.32 -30.73 14.47
N ASP A 41 18.82 -31.56 15.39
CA ASP A 41 19.22 -32.94 15.11
C ASP A 41 19.09 -33.83 16.35
N ILE A 42 19.00 -35.14 16.14
CA ILE A 42 19.19 -36.16 17.18
C ILE A 42 20.19 -37.19 16.63
N VAL A 43 21.34 -37.33 17.29
CA VAL A 43 22.46 -38.16 16.80
C VAL A 43 22.88 -39.18 17.85
N PRO A 44 23.45 -40.35 17.46
CA PRO A 44 24.02 -41.29 18.42
C PRO A 44 25.09 -40.62 19.30
N ARG A 45 25.10 -40.92 20.61
CA ARG A 45 26.03 -40.34 21.59
C ARG A 45 27.49 -40.49 21.18
N ALA A 46 27.84 -41.62 20.55
CA ALA A 46 29.17 -41.89 20.03
C ALA A 46 29.69 -40.90 18.97
N ARG A 47 28.81 -40.12 18.32
CA ARG A 47 29.17 -39.09 17.32
C ARG A 47 29.47 -37.72 17.94
N VAL A 48 29.29 -37.56 19.25
CA VAL A 48 29.51 -36.29 19.96
C VAL A 48 30.74 -36.45 20.87
N HIS A 49 31.92 -36.17 20.32
CA HIS A 49 33.21 -36.40 21.00
C HIS A 49 33.59 -35.35 22.07
N ILE A 50 32.70 -34.42 22.42
CA ILE A 50 33.07 -33.16 23.11
C ILE A 50 32.27 -32.91 24.41
N LEU A 51 31.78 -33.95 25.07
CA LEU A 51 30.84 -33.79 26.21
C LEU A 51 31.49 -33.77 27.60
N GLY A 52 32.79 -34.03 27.73
CA GLY A 52 33.46 -34.20 29.04
C GLY A 52 33.73 -32.91 29.82
N ASP A 53 34.12 -31.83 29.12
CA ASP A 53 34.64 -30.59 29.74
C ASP A 53 33.72 -29.37 29.55
N LEU A 54 32.48 -29.59 29.08
CA LEU A 54 31.53 -28.52 28.80
C LEU A 54 30.63 -28.27 30.02
N PRO A 55 30.23 -27.00 30.27
CA PRO A 55 29.29 -26.69 31.34
C PRO A 55 27.94 -27.38 31.12
N SER A 56 27.27 -27.72 32.21
CA SER A 56 25.98 -28.42 32.17
C SER A 56 24.90 -27.73 32.99
N CYS A 57 23.67 -27.91 32.54
CA CYS A 57 22.44 -27.50 33.21
C CYS A 57 21.46 -28.66 33.18
N PHE A 58 20.33 -28.54 33.88
CA PHE A 58 19.29 -29.57 33.87
C PHE A 58 17.96 -28.99 33.41
N LEU A 59 17.19 -29.75 32.63
CA LEU A 59 15.82 -29.42 32.29
C LEU A 59 14.84 -30.33 33.04
N SER A 60 13.95 -29.74 33.83
CA SER A 60 12.84 -30.44 34.49
C SER A 60 11.52 -30.12 33.79
N PRO A 61 10.62 -31.08 33.54
CA PRO A 61 9.38 -30.82 32.83
C PRO A 61 8.42 -29.97 33.69
N ALA A 62 7.91 -28.91 33.09
CA ALA A 62 6.83 -28.08 33.61
C ALA A 62 5.65 -28.10 32.63
N PRO A 63 5.01 -29.28 32.43
CA PRO A 63 4.03 -29.49 31.37
C PRO A 63 2.78 -28.64 31.61
N GLU A 64 2.30 -27.96 30.57
CA GLU A 64 1.08 -27.15 30.63
C GLU A 64 -0.16 -27.99 30.27
N SER A 65 0.06 -29.18 29.71
CA SER A 65 -0.99 -30.12 29.33
C SER A 65 -0.59 -31.59 29.57
N SER A 66 -1.58 -32.48 29.58
CA SER A 66 -1.35 -33.93 29.61
C SER A 66 -0.56 -34.43 28.38
N ARG A 67 -0.72 -33.74 27.24
CA ARG A 67 0.05 -33.99 26.01
C ARG A 67 1.53 -33.73 26.24
N ASP A 68 1.89 -32.59 26.82
CA ASP A 68 3.30 -32.22 27.03
C ASP A 68 4.01 -33.21 27.96
N LYS A 69 3.30 -33.67 29.01
CA LYS A 69 3.80 -34.72 29.90
C LYS A 69 4.06 -36.03 29.15
N CYS A 70 3.17 -36.40 28.22
CA CYS A 70 3.33 -37.60 27.39
C CYS A 70 4.48 -37.46 26.39
N GLU A 71 4.57 -36.34 25.68
CA GLU A 71 5.62 -36.08 24.68
C GLU A 71 7.00 -35.96 25.32
N TRP A 72 7.11 -35.35 26.51
CA TRP A 72 8.34 -35.36 27.31
C TRP A 72 8.84 -36.78 27.59
N GLY A 73 7.95 -37.65 28.09
CA GLY A 73 8.29 -39.04 28.38
C GLY A 73 8.69 -39.82 27.12
N ARG A 74 7.98 -39.64 26.01
CA ARG A 74 8.31 -40.27 24.71
C ARG A 74 9.66 -39.82 24.19
N PHE A 75 9.96 -38.53 24.30
CA PHE A 75 11.23 -37.95 23.87
C PHE A 75 12.41 -38.52 24.67
N LEU A 76 12.36 -38.50 26.00
CA LEU A 76 13.44 -39.03 26.84
C LEU A 76 13.59 -40.55 26.71
N THR A 77 12.48 -41.29 26.58
CA THR A 77 12.51 -42.73 26.27
C THR A 77 13.23 -43.00 24.95
N TYR A 78 13.01 -42.16 23.94
CA TYR A 78 13.67 -42.29 22.64
C TYR A 78 15.18 -42.08 22.75
N LEU A 79 15.61 -40.99 23.41
CA LEU A 79 17.04 -40.71 23.61
C LEU A 79 17.72 -41.86 24.37
N GLN A 80 17.12 -42.33 25.46
CA GLN A 80 17.63 -43.44 26.27
C GLN A 80 17.75 -44.75 25.48
N LYS A 81 16.67 -45.17 24.78
CA LYS A 81 16.66 -46.44 24.03
C LYS A 81 17.64 -46.45 22.85
N LYS A 82 17.90 -45.29 22.26
CA LYS A 82 18.77 -45.15 21.08
C LYS A 82 20.18 -44.68 21.42
N ASP A 83 20.50 -44.52 22.72
CA ASP A 83 21.73 -43.88 23.21
C ASP A 83 22.09 -42.66 22.36
N SER A 84 21.14 -41.73 22.25
CA SER A 84 21.20 -40.60 21.33
C SER A 84 21.08 -39.28 22.07
N VAL A 85 21.72 -38.24 21.51
CA VAL A 85 21.80 -36.88 22.05
C VAL A 85 20.98 -35.96 21.17
N GLY A 86 20.08 -35.18 21.77
CA GLY A 86 19.34 -34.12 21.09
C GLY A 86 20.17 -32.85 21.00
N ILE A 87 20.23 -32.22 19.83
CA ILE A 87 21.03 -31.01 19.60
C ILE A 87 20.09 -29.85 19.31
N ALA A 88 20.21 -28.75 20.06
CA ALA A 88 19.57 -27.48 19.76
C ALA A 88 20.64 -26.38 19.57
N LYS A 89 20.53 -25.62 18.48
CA LYS A 89 21.42 -24.48 18.20
C LYS A 89 20.61 -23.19 18.28
N VAL A 90 21.02 -22.28 19.16
CA VAL A 90 20.34 -20.99 19.34
C VAL A 90 21.39 -19.90 19.48
N LYS A 91 21.45 -18.98 18.50
CA LYS A 91 22.49 -17.96 18.38
C LYS A 91 23.90 -18.59 18.41
N SER A 92 24.78 -18.12 19.29
CA SER A 92 26.14 -18.62 19.55
C SER A 92 26.19 -19.77 20.58
N CYS A 93 25.03 -20.28 21.03
CA CYS A 93 24.96 -21.38 21.99
C CYS A 93 24.49 -22.68 21.32
N GLN A 94 25.18 -23.78 21.60
CA GLN A 94 24.78 -25.12 21.19
C GLN A 94 24.53 -25.98 22.44
N PHE A 95 23.33 -26.55 22.52
CA PHE A 95 22.86 -27.37 23.63
C PHE A 95 22.75 -28.83 23.21
N TYR A 96 23.22 -29.73 24.07
CA TYR A 96 23.26 -31.17 23.88
C TYR A 96 22.48 -31.85 25.01
N ILE A 97 21.26 -32.28 24.72
CA ILE A 97 20.37 -32.99 25.64
C ILE A 97 20.79 -34.46 25.67
N LEU A 98 21.33 -34.89 26.80
CA LEU A 98 21.89 -36.23 26.95
C LEU A 98 20.79 -37.28 27.18
N PRO A 99 21.02 -38.54 26.76
CA PRO A 99 20.11 -39.63 27.12
C PRO A 99 20.13 -39.85 28.64
N PRO A 100 18.97 -39.96 29.31
CA PRO A 100 18.93 -40.19 30.74
C PRO A 100 19.39 -41.62 31.09
N ASP A 101 19.89 -41.82 32.31
CA ASP A 101 20.31 -43.13 32.81
C ASP A 101 19.16 -44.15 32.80
N LYS A 102 19.47 -45.45 32.70
CA LYS A 102 18.49 -46.54 32.57
C LYS A 102 17.44 -46.55 33.69
N ASP A 103 17.80 -46.09 34.88
CA ASP A 103 16.93 -46.05 36.07
C ASP A 103 16.25 -44.69 36.28
N SER A 104 16.33 -43.78 35.31
CA SER A 104 15.74 -42.44 35.41
C SER A 104 14.22 -42.47 35.40
N ASN A 105 13.61 -41.67 36.29
CA ASN A 105 12.17 -41.43 36.34
C ASN A 105 11.71 -40.26 35.43
N PHE A 106 12.60 -39.73 34.57
CA PHE A 106 12.35 -38.59 33.68
C PHE A 106 11.93 -37.28 34.36
N SER A 107 12.23 -37.13 35.66
CA SER A 107 11.99 -35.88 36.42
C SER A 107 12.92 -34.73 36.01
N HIS A 108 14.05 -35.05 35.39
CA HIS A 108 14.99 -34.09 34.83
C HIS A 108 15.86 -34.77 33.75
N VAL A 109 16.48 -33.97 32.90
CA VAL A 109 17.49 -34.42 31.93
C VAL A 109 18.70 -33.49 31.96
N GLN A 110 19.89 -34.07 31.86
CA GLN A 110 21.13 -33.30 31.78
C GLN A 110 21.31 -32.72 30.39
N VAL A 111 21.69 -31.45 30.32
CA VAL A 111 22.04 -30.75 29.10
C VAL A 111 23.43 -30.17 29.25
N VAL A 112 24.30 -30.56 28.33
CA VAL A 112 25.64 -29.99 28.22
C VAL A 112 25.60 -28.92 27.14
N TYR A 113 26.32 -27.81 27.29
CA TYR A 113 26.25 -26.73 26.30
C TYR A 113 27.60 -26.09 26.02
N ARG A 114 27.73 -25.53 24.82
CA ARG A 114 28.88 -24.73 24.39
C ARG A 114 28.40 -23.33 24.04
N VAL A 115 29.12 -22.32 24.54
CA VAL A 115 28.95 -20.93 24.12
C VAL A 115 30.15 -20.58 23.24
N GLU A 116 29.92 -20.29 21.96
CA GLU A 116 30.96 -19.79 21.07
C GLU A 116 31.20 -18.30 21.37
N LYS A 117 32.39 -17.98 21.89
CA LYS A 117 32.83 -16.58 22.01
C LYS A 117 32.99 -16.02 20.60
N THR A 118 32.26 -14.96 20.26
CA THR A 118 32.56 -14.16 19.07
C THR A 118 33.92 -13.51 19.26
N CYS A 119 34.95 -14.02 18.58
CA CYS A 119 36.29 -13.46 18.63
C CYS A 119 36.31 -12.05 17.98
N SER A 120 36.33 -11.02 18.81
CA SER A 120 37.16 -9.83 18.56
C SER A 120 38.62 -10.21 18.81
N GLY A 121 39.52 -9.87 17.89
CA GLY A 121 40.89 -10.40 17.84
C GLY A 121 41.85 -9.99 18.98
N ASN A 122 42.97 -10.74 19.02
CA ASN A 122 44.23 -10.61 19.78
C ASN A 122 44.19 -10.76 21.31
N ASP A 123 44.71 -11.89 21.82
CA ASP A 123 46.07 -12.01 22.36
C ASP A 123 46.27 -13.35 23.13
N GLY A 124 47.51 -13.87 23.09
CA GLY A 124 48.20 -14.41 24.28
C GLY A 124 47.81 -15.79 24.84
N GLN A 125 48.57 -16.81 24.43
CA GLN A 125 49.20 -17.89 25.21
C GLN A 125 49.10 -17.80 26.77
N GLU A 126 48.63 -18.86 27.45
CA GLU A 126 49.35 -19.64 28.52
C GLU A 126 48.44 -20.49 29.45
N HIS A 127 48.83 -21.77 29.54
CA HIS A 127 48.89 -22.72 30.68
C HIS A 127 47.78 -22.96 31.74
N CYS A 128 47.70 -24.26 32.06
CA CYS A 128 46.89 -24.99 33.04
C CYS A 128 47.16 -24.62 34.51
N GLU A 129 46.20 -24.89 35.41
CA GLU A 129 46.39 -25.74 36.60
C GLU A 129 45.10 -26.05 37.37
N ASP A 130 45.19 -27.12 38.15
CA ASP A 130 44.18 -27.99 38.76
C ASP A 130 43.83 -27.58 40.22
N ASN A 131 42.79 -28.25 40.75
CA ASN A 131 42.49 -28.56 42.17
C ASN A 131 41.23 -27.94 42.81
N GLY A 132 40.34 -28.84 43.25
CA GLY A 132 39.87 -28.81 44.65
C GLY A 132 38.36 -28.70 44.90
N SER A 133 37.69 -29.85 45.01
CA SER A 133 36.47 -30.05 45.83
C SER A 133 36.86 -30.12 47.34
N PRO A 134 35.98 -30.46 48.33
CA PRO A 134 34.52 -30.70 48.33
C PRO A 134 33.78 -30.20 49.62
N SER A 135 32.53 -30.69 49.80
CA SER A 135 31.81 -30.99 51.06
C SER A 135 30.72 -29.98 51.48
N ASP A 136 29.57 -30.33 52.05
CA ASP A 136 28.95 -31.64 52.38
C ASP A 136 27.50 -31.39 52.90
N ARG A 137 26.59 -32.38 52.66
CA ARG A 137 25.57 -32.94 53.60
C ARG A 137 24.40 -32.07 54.12
N PHE A 138 23.20 -32.55 54.50
CA PHE A 138 22.49 -33.85 54.50
C PHE A 138 20.99 -33.61 54.86
N GLN A 139 20.09 -34.51 54.42
CA GLN A 139 18.87 -35.09 55.06
C GLN A 139 17.90 -34.18 55.86
N GLY A 140 16.57 -34.14 55.65
CA GLY A 140 15.56 -35.22 55.55
C GLY A 140 15.02 -35.65 56.95
N PRO A 141 13.89 -36.38 57.09
CA PRO A 141 12.56 -36.33 56.43
C PRO A 141 11.37 -36.67 57.42
N ILE A 142 10.20 -37.08 56.87
CA ILE A 142 9.14 -38.03 57.40
C ILE A 142 7.86 -37.40 58.03
N GLU A 143 6.69 -37.40 57.34
CA GLU A 143 5.54 -38.39 57.30
C GLU A 143 4.59 -38.27 58.54
N ASP A 144 3.28 -38.58 58.59
CA ASP A 144 2.22 -38.95 57.63
C ASP A 144 0.82 -38.89 58.33
N HIS A 145 -0.24 -38.86 57.51
CA HIS A 145 -1.51 -39.64 57.59
C HIS A 145 -2.79 -39.30 58.43
N HIS A 146 -3.92 -39.49 57.70
CA HIS A 146 -5.32 -39.90 58.02
C HIS A 146 -6.27 -38.90 58.73
N GLY A 147 -7.58 -38.74 58.45
CA GLY A 147 -8.56 -39.34 57.51
C GLY A 147 -10.02 -39.00 57.95
N GLY A 148 -10.88 -38.51 57.03
CA GLY A 148 -12.27 -39.00 56.83
C GLY A 148 -13.50 -38.38 57.54
N ASN A 149 -14.40 -37.76 56.75
CA ASN A 149 -15.90 -37.63 56.77
C ASN A 149 -16.67 -37.48 58.12
N THR A 150 -17.71 -36.65 58.33
CA THR A 150 -18.94 -36.40 57.53
C THR A 150 -19.81 -35.28 58.18
N ALA A 151 -20.54 -34.53 57.33
CA ALA A 151 -21.90 -33.96 57.49
C ALA A 151 -22.27 -32.80 58.47
N THR A 152 -22.93 -31.82 57.84
CA THR A 152 -24.09 -30.96 58.25
C THR A 152 -23.91 -29.65 59.05
N GLU A 153 -24.03 -28.57 58.26
CA GLU A 153 -24.82 -27.33 58.46
C GLU A 153 -24.84 -26.64 59.83
N THR A 154 -24.31 -25.41 59.86
CA THR A 154 -25.12 -24.22 60.21
C THR A 154 -24.39 -22.93 59.81
N CYS A 155 -25.15 -21.99 59.26
CA CYS A 155 -24.73 -20.73 58.70
C CYS A 155 -24.29 -19.72 59.79
N ARG A 156 -23.07 -19.18 59.70
CA ARG A 156 -22.69 -17.92 60.40
C ARG A 156 -21.83 -17.02 59.52
N ARG A 157 -22.44 -15.89 59.14
CA ARG A 157 -21.78 -14.66 58.62
C ARG A 157 -20.46 -14.40 59.35
N HIS A 158 -19.37 -14.35 58.59
CA HIS A 158 -18.11 -13.74 59.01
C HIS A 158 -17.64 -12.75 57.94
N GLN A 159 -17.12 -11.64 58.44
CA GLN A 159 -16.65 -10.45 57.71
C GLN A 159 -15.62 -10.78 56.61
N PRO A 160 -15.54 -9.99 55.53
CA PRO A 160 -14.56 -10.21 54.48
C PRO A 160 -13.15 -9.92 54.99
N ILE A 161 -12.33 -10.97 55.04
CA ILE A 161 -10.88 -10.91 55.17
C ILE A 161 -10.34 -10.12 53.96
N ALA A 162 -9.48 -9.15 54.24
CA ALA A 162 -8.84 -8.28 53.26
C ALA A 162 -8.32 -9.09 52.05
N ALA A 163 -8.84 -8.75 50.87
CA ALA A 163 -8.35 -9.29 49.62
C ALA A 163 -6.86 -8.92 49.49
N LYS A 164 -5.99 -9.93 49.51
CA LYS A 164 -4.61 -9.80 49.02
C LYS A 164 -4.69 -9.23 47.61
N GLN A 165 -4.17 -8.03 47.41
CA GLN A 165 -4.02 -7.45 46.09
C GLN A 165 -3.13 -8.39 45.27
N VAL A 166 -3.73 -9.01 44.26
CA VAL A 166 -3.03 -9.75 43.21
C VAL A 166 -2.10 -8.73 42.53
N PRO A 167 -0.78 -8.98 42.42
CA PRO A 167 0.09 -8.09 41.65
C PRO A 167 -0.46 -7.96 40.23
N PRO A 168 -0.42 -6.77 39.61
CA PRO A 168 -0.97 -6.61 38.26
C PRO A 168 -0.26 -7.61 37.35
N SER A 169 -1.06 -8.52 36.75
CA SER A 169 -0.58 -9.49 35.76
C SER A 169 0.36 -8.78 34.79
N GLU A 170 1.59 -9.27 34.61
CA GLU A 170 2.49 -8.77 33.57
C GLU A 170 1.75 -8.81 32.23
N LYS A 171 1.38 -7.63 31.73
CA LYS A 171 0.70 -7.50 30.44
C LYS A 171 1.77 -7.57 29.37
N ASN A 172 1.64 -8.53 28.47
CA ASN A 172 2.44 -8.58 27.25
C ASN A 172 1.96 -7.48 26.29
N TYR A 173 2.84 -6.54 25.95
CA TYR A 173 2.58 -5.54 24.91
C TYR A 173 3.25 -5.98 23.61
N ALA A 174 2.60 -5.70 22.47
CA ALA A 174 3.22 -5.91 21.18
C ALA A 174 4.43 -4.98 21.02
N GLN A 175 5.55 -5.53 20.53
CA GLN A 175 6.75 -4.79 20.19
C GLN A 175 6.96 -4.85 18.67
N ALA A 176 7.52 -3.78 18.09
CA ALA A 176 7.81 -3.70 16.67
C ALA A 176 9.34 -3.76 16.44
N HIS A 177 9.81 -4.90 15.93
CA HIS A 177 11.18 -5.04 15.46
C HIS A 177 11.39 -4.21 14.17
N PRO A 178 12.57 -3.60 13.94
CA PRO A 178 12.82 -2.78 12.75
C PRO A 178 12.49 -3.41 11.39
N SER A 179 12.66 -4.73 11.23
CA SER A 179 12.27 -5.46 10.00
C SER A 179 10.77 -5.36 9.66
N TYR A 180 9.94 -4.92 10.62
CA TYR A 180 8.53 -4.63 10.35
C TYR A 180 8.34 -3.49 9.34
N LEU A 181 9.29 -2.55 9.23
CA LEU A 181 9.26 -1.51 8.20
C LEU A 181 9.31 -2.11 6.79
N GLU A 182 10.16 -3.11 6.56
CA GLU A 182 10.23 -3.83 5.28
C GLU A 182 8.92 -4.58 4.99
N THR A 183 8.32 -5.18 6.04
CA THR A 183 7.02 -5.86 5.93
C THR A 183 5.92 -4.90 5.50
N LEU A 184 5.91 -3.66 6.00
CA LEU A 184 4.94 -2.65 5.57
C LEU A 184 5.06 -2.28 4.09
N GLY A 185 6.27 -2.26 3.54
CA GLY A 185 6.50 -1.99 2.12
C GLY A 185 5.84 -3.00 1.19
N GLN A 186 5.55 -4.22 1.67
CA GLN A 186 4.95 -5.29 0.85
C GLN A 186 3.50 -4.99 0.41
N VAL A 187 2.78 -4.09 1.10
CA VAL A 187 1.37 -3.75 0.81
C VAL A 187 1.18 -3.26 -0.63
N HIS A 188 2.15 -2.55 -1.19
CA HIS A 188 2.10 -2.01 -2.55
C HIS A 188 3.07 -2.71 -3.51
N TYR A 189 3.50 -3.94 -3.20
CA TYR A 189 4.47 -4.67 -4.03
C TYR A 189 3.93 -4.98 -5.43
N ALA A 190 2.63 -5.29 -5.52
CA ALA A 190 1.96 -5.57 -6.79
C ALA A 190 1.94 -4.36 -7.73
N TRP A 191 1.90 -3.14 -7.19
CA TRP A 191 1.86 -1.91 -8.00
C TRP A 191 2.35 -0.69 -7.20
N ILE A 192 3.56 -0.23 -7.50
CA ILE A 192 4.27 0.82 -6.74
C ILE A 192 3.57 2.18 -6.76
N PHE A 193 2.79 2.52 -7.78
CA PHE A 193 2.02 3.77 -7.80
C PHE A 193 0.93 3.82 -6.74
N GLY A 194 0.48 2.68 -6.23
CA GLY A 194 -0.39 2.65 -5.05
C GLY A 194 0.25 3.32 -3.83
N ALA A 195 1.58 3.20 -3.67
CA ALA A 195 2.32 3.84 -2.60
C ALA A 195 2.42 5.37 -2.77
N ILE A 196 2.61 5.85 -4.00
CA ILE A 196 2.57 7.30 -4.30
C ILE A 196 1.15 7.83 -4.03
N ALA A 197 0.14 7.07 -4.41
CA ALA A 197 -1.26 7.39 -4.18
C ALA A 197 -1.59 7.60 -2.70
N GLU A 198 -1.03 6.81 -1.78
CA GLU A 198 -1.21 7.04 -0.34
C GLU A 198 -0.74 8.42 0.11
N LEU A 199 0.36 8.93 -0.47
CA LEU A 199 0.88 10.26 -0.14
C LEU A 199 0.00 11.36 -0.75
N VAL A 200 -0.49 11.15 -1.98
CA VAL A 200 -1.45 12.05 -2.65
C VAL A 200 -2.77 12.13 -1.89
N ASP A 201 -3.27 10.99 -1.38
CA ASP A 201 -4.47 10.91 -0.56
C ASP A 201 -4.31 11.75 0.71
N ASN A 202 -3.18 11.62 1.40
CA ASN A 202 -2.91 12.39 2.62
C ASN A 202 -2.87 13.90 2.36
N SER A 203 -2.28 14.34 1.24
CA SER A 203 -2.29 15.77 0.88
C SER A 203 -3.70 16.27 0.53
N ARG A 204 -4.55 15.45 -0.11
CA ARG A 204 -5.96 15.80 -0.32
C ARG A 204 -6.72 15.90 1.01
N ASP A 205 -6.55 14.91 1.89
CA ASP A 205 -7.20 14.88 3.20
C ASP A 205 -6.74 16.06 4.08
N ALA A 206 -5.53 16.58 3.85
CA ALA A 206 -5.00 17.79 4.49
C ALA A 206 -5.47 19.10 3.85
N GLU A 207 -6.47 19.04 2.96
CA GLU A 207 -7.06 20.17 2.23
C GLU A 207 -6.06 20.96 1.36
N ALA A 208 -4.99 20.32 0.90
CA ALA A 208 -4.00 20.99 0.07
C ALA A 208 -4.61 21.47 -1.26
N THR A 209 -4.21 22.68 -1.66
CA THR A 209 -4.60 23.27 -2.95
C THR A 209 -3.57 23.01 -4.03
N ARG A 210 -2.33 22.69 -3.62
CA ARG A 210 -1.19 22.39 -4.47
C ARG A 210 -0.41 21.20 -3.89
N LEU A 211 0.02 20.32 -4.79
CA LEU A 211 0.89 19.18 -4.51
C LEU A 211 1.99 19.11 -5.57
N ASP A 212 3.24 19.08 -5.16
CA ASP A 212 4.41 18.91 -6.02
C ASP A 212 5.05 17.54 -5.79
N ILE A 213 5.27 16.79 -6.86
CA ILE A 213 5.91 15.47 -6.86
C ILE A 213 7.10 15.50 -7.83
N SER A 214 8.30 15.23 -7.33
CA SER A 214 9.52 15.20 -8.17
C SER A 214 10.53 14.19 -7.66
N ILE A 215 11.41 13.72 -8.55
CA ILE A 215 12.61 12.96 -8.18
C ILE A 215 13.82 13.78 -8.61
N GLU A 216 14.68 14.10 -7.65
CA GLU A 216 15.90 14.88 -7.83
C GLU A 216 17.10 14.12 -7.27
N GLU A 217 18.28 14.34 -7.86
CA GLU A 217 19.52 13.80 -7.35
C GLU A 217 20.00 14.65 -6.17
N ILE A 218 20.42 13.99 -5.10
CA ILE A 218 20.98 14.62 -3.91
C ILE A 218 22.26 13.88 -3.48
N TYR A 219 23.27 14.65 -3.09
CA TYR A 219 24.49 14.06 -2.55
C TYR A 219 24.23 13.44 -1.16
N SER A 220 24.48 12.14 -1.02
CA SER A 220 24.44 11.43 0.25
C SER A 220 25.85 11.17 0.75
N LYS A 221 26.21 11.80 1.88
CA LYS A 221 27.51 11.61 2.54
C LYS A 221 27.75 10.14 2.91
N ARG A 222 26.69 9.44 3.36
CA ARG A 222 26.77 8.03 3.75
C ARG A 222 26.99 7.09 2.55
N ALA A 223 26.36 7.40 1.41
CA ALA A 223 26.54 6.61 0.20
C ALA A 223 27.82 7.01 -0.57
N GLY A 224 28.41 8.17 -0.27
CA GLY A 224 29.57 8.72 -0.98
C GLY A 224 29.28 9.13 -2.42
N LYS A 225 28.00 9.26 -2.81
CA LYS A 225 27.55 9.53 -4.18
C LYS A 225 26.23 10.31 -4.21
N GLU A 226 25.87 10.82 -5.38
CA GLU A 226 24.51 11.28 -5.65
C GLU A 226 23.55 10.08 -5.65
N ILE A 227 22.39 10.29 -5.02
CA ILE A 227 21.28 9.33 -4.96
C ILE A 227 19.99 10.05 -5.33
N PRO A 228 19.02 9.34 -5.94
CA PRO A 228 17.72 9.92 -6.22
C PRO A 228 16.89 10.03 -4.94
N MET A 229 16.15 11.12 -4.84
CA MET A 229 15.23 11.40 -3.74
C MET A 229 13.88 11.83 -4.32
N LEU A 230 12.85 11.06 -3.98
CA LEU A 230 11.46 11.40 -4.24
C LEU A 230 11.01 12.45 -3.22
N SER A 231 10.47 13.56 -3.71
CA SER A 231 9.88 14.63 -2.92
C SER A 231 8.37 14.69 -3.17
N VAL A 232 7.58 14.79 -2.10
CA VAL A 232 6.14 15.04 -2.13
C VAL A 232 5.85 16.22 -1.20
N ILE A 233 5.43 17.35 -1.77
CA ILE A 233 5.33 18.62 -1.05
C ILE A 233 3.93 19.20 -1.25
N ASP A 234 3.20 19.43 -0.17
CA ASP A 234 1.87 20.03 -0.17
C ASP A 234 1.78 21.31 0.66
N ASP A 235 0.76 22.11 0.35
CA ASP A 235 0.38 23.33 1.08
C ASP A 235 -0.85 23.13 1.98
N GLY A 236 -1.08 21.90 2.46
CA GLY A 236 -2.19 21.57 3.36
C GLY A 236 -2.03 22.18 4.76
N HIS A 237 -2.87 21.77 5.71
CA HIS A 237 -2.87 22.35 7.07
C HIS A 237 -1.64 22.00 7.94
N GLY A 238 -0.83 21.02 7.52
CA GLY A 238 0.33 20.53 8.28
C GLY A 238 -0.05 19.79 9.57
N MET A 239 0.93 19.36 10.37
CA MET A 239 0.67 18.54 11.57
C MET A 239 1.28 19.15 12.83
N ILE A 240 0.51 19.13 13.93
CA ILE A 240 1.07 19.36 15.26
C ILE A 240 1.83 18.12 15.74
N HIS A 241 2.65 18.26 16.80
CA HIS A 241 3.46 17.16 17.34
C HIS A 241 2.67 15.86 17.56
N GLN A 242 1.51 15.94 18.21
CA GLN A 242 0.66 14.78 18.49
C GLN A 242 0.16 14.07 17.23
N GLU A 243 -0.05 14.81 16.14
CA GLU A 243 -0.46 14.23 14.86
C GLU A 243 0.71 13.56 14.15
N VAL A 244 1.93 14.12 14.28
CA VAL A 244 3.16 13.49 13.79
C VAL A 244 3.44 12.18 14.53
N GLU A 245 3.29 12.15 15.86
CA GLU A 245 3.40 10.92 16.64
C GLU A 245 2.38 9.87 16.15
N LYS A 246 1.09 10.25 16.04
CA LYS A 246 0.05 9.36 15.48
C LYS A 246 0.38 8.90 14.04
N MET A 247 0.98 9.76 13.24
CA MET A 247 1.42 9.44 11.88
C MET A 247 2.53 8.40 11.88
N VAL A 248 3.47 8.40 12.83
CA VAL A 248 4.53 7.39 12.86
C VAL A 248 4.20 6.17 13.72
N CYS A 249 3.18 6.25 14.59
CA CYS A 249 2.69 5.11 15.38
C CYS A 249 2.03 4.02 14.52
N PHE A 250 2.23 2.77 14.94
CA PHE A 250 1.67 1.58 14.33
C PHE A 250 0.39 1.20 15.08
N GLY A 251 -0.74 1.71 14.59
CA GLY A 251 -2.05 1.57 15.22
C GLY A 251 -2.40 2.74 16.12
N HIS A 252 -3.58 3.32 15.91
CA HIS A 252 -4.18 4.33 16.76
C HIS A 252 -5.70 4.14 16.79
N LYS A 253 -6.36 4.65 17.83
CA LYS A 253 -7.82 4.62 17.93
C LYS A 253 -8.38 5.36 16.70
N LYS A 254 -9.23 4.66 15.92
CA LYS A 254 -9.95 5.31 14.82
C LYS A 254 -10.80 6.44 15.39
N PRO A 255 -10.92 7.58 14.69
CA PRO A 255 -11.85 8.63 15.08
C PRO A 255 -13.26 8.05 15.30
N GLU A 256 -13.96 8.51 16.33
CA GLU A 256 -15.34 8.06 16.62
C GLU A 256 -16.34 8.56 15.56
N VAL A 257 -16.00 9.65 14.87
CA VAL A 257 -16.79 10.23 13.77
C VAL A 257 -16.18 9.80 12.44
N ASP A 258 -16.98 9.15 11.59
CA ASP A 258 -16.60 8.85 10.22
C ASP A 258 -16.74 10.13 9.37
N ASP A 259 -15.62 10.64 8.87
CA ASP A 259 -15.62 11.75 7.93
C ASP A 259 -15.89 11.22 6.51
N PRO A 260 -17.03 11.57 5.89
CA PRO A 260 -17.40 11.09 4.57
C PRO A 260 -16.51 11.65 3.45
N ASP A 261 -15.75 12.72 3.70
CA ASP A 261 -14.90 13.34 2.68
C ASP A 261 -13.43 12.87 2.74
N ARG A 262 -13.08 12.13 3.81
CA ARG A 262 -11.72 11.64 4.07
C ARG A 262 -11.45 10.26 3.48
N ILE A 263 -10.34 10.14 2.73
CA ILE A 263 -9.89 8.85 2.16
C ILE A 263 -9.15 8.00 3.20
N GLY A 264 -8.31 8.64 4.03
CA GLY A 264 -7.45 7.99 5.01
C GLY A 264 -8.24 7.39 6.17
N ARG A 265 -8.47 6.07 6.14
CA ARG A 265 -9.22 5.34 7.19
C ARG A 265 -8.43 4.26 7.93
N PHE A 266 -7.33 3.79 7.36
CA PHE A 266 -6.58 2.64 7.89
C PHE A 266 -5.43 3.03 8.83
N GLY A 267 -5.01 4.29 8.81
CA GLY A 267 -3.94 4.79 9.68
C GLY A 267 -2.52 4.30 9.34
N VAL A 268 -2.33 3.59 8.22
CA VAL A 268 -1.04 3.00 7.83
C VAL A 268 -0.46 3.56 6.52
N GLY A 269 -1.25 4.30 5.74
CA GLY A 269 -0.93 4.71 4.37
C GLY A 269 0.45 5.36 4.18
N PHE A 270 0.82 6.33 5.02
CA PHE A 270 2.15 6.94 4.97
C PHE A 270 3.28 5.90 5.13
N LYS A 271 3.16 4.97 6.09
CA LYS A 271 4.23 4.02 6.42
C LYS A 271 4.36 2.97 5.32
N THR A 272 3.24 2.41 4.88
CA THR A 272 3.22 1.41 3.80
C THR A 272 3.66 2.01 2.47
N GLY A 273 3.26 3.25 2.20
CA GLY A 273 3.67 3.99 1.02
C GLY A 273 5.16 4.33 1.03
N ALA A 274 5.64 4.99 2.09
CA ALA A 274 7.03 5.40 2.21
C ALA A 274 7.99 4.20 2.16
N MET A 275 7.73 3.15 2.94
CA MET A 275 8.58 1.95 2.99
C MET A 275 8.49 1.07 1.74
N ARG A 276 7.48 1.27 0.88
CA ARG A 276 7.48 0.69 -0.48
C ARG A 276 8.40 1.46 -1.42
N LEU A 277 8.44 2.78 -1.30
CA LEU A 277 9.11 3.66 -2.25
C LEU A 277 10.62 3.74 -2.02
N GLY A 278 11.06 3.66 -0.77
CA GLY A 278 12.48 3.62 -0.40
C GLY A 278 12.70 3.16 1.03
N ARG A 279 13.97 2.99 1.40
CA ARG A 279 14.39 2.52 2.73
C ARG A 279 14.24 3.58 3.81
N ASP A 280 14.30 4.86 3.43
CA ASP A 280 14.35 5.97 4.38
C ASP A 280 13.46 7.13 3.94
N ALA A 281 12.74 7.70 4.90
CA ALA A 281 11.81 8.80 4.69
C ALA A 281 11.92 9.86 5.80
N LEU A 282 12.03 11.13 5.41
CA LEU A 282 12.03 12.29 6.29
C LEU A 282 10.82 13.16 6.00
N VAL A 283 10.08 13.50 7.05
CA VAL A 283 8.91 14.37 6.98
C VAL A 283 9.24 15.69 7.68
N ILE A 284 9.03 16.80 7.00
CA ILE A 284 9.01 18.14 7.60
C ILE A 284 7.58 18.66 7.45
N THR A 285 6.94 19.03 8.55
CA THR A 285 5.56 19.52 8.53
C THR A 285 5.44 20.78 9.37
N GLN A 286 4.57 21.69 8.96
CA GLN A 286 4.39 22.98 9.59
C GLN A 286 2.91 23.38 9.66
N THR A 287 2.48 23.76 10.85
CA THR A 287 1.23 24.48 11.08
C THR A 287 1.53 25.97 11.28
N ASN A 288 0.50 26.76 11.60
CA ASN A 288 0.72 28.16 11.96
C ASN A 288 1.62 28.29 13.20
N ASP A 289 1.49 27.39 14.18
CA ASP A 289 2.10 27.54 15.50
C ASP A 289 3.24 26.56 15.79
N SER A 290 3.42 25.52 14.96
CA SER A 290 4.43 24.48 15.18
C SER A 290 5.09 23.99 13.91
N ARG A 291 6.28 23.40 14.05
CA ARG A 291 6.98 22.66 12.99
C ARG A 291 7.58 21.41 13.58
N SER A 292 7.49 20.30 12.87
CA SER A 292 8.08 19.04 13.30
C SER A 292 8.85 18.39 12.18
N ILE A 293 9.91 17.67 12.55
CA ILE A 293 10.70 16.80 11.68
C ILE A 293 10.55 15.39 12.24
N ALA A 294 10.16 14.43 11.41
CA ALA A 294 10.11 13.02 11.78
C ALA A 294 10.90 12.18 10.78
N PHE A 295 11.63 11.18 11.28
CA PHE A 295 12.52 10.38 10.45
C PHE A 295 12.22 8.88 10.61
N LEU A 296 11.62 8.30 9.57
CA LEU A 296 11.29 6.88 9.47
C LEU A 296 12.33 6.20 8.58
N SER A 297 13.25 5.45 9.17
CA SER A 297 14.44 4.97 8.47
C SER A 297 14.77 3.52 8.80
N GLN A 298 14.88 2.68 7.77
CA GLN A 298 15.44 1.34 7.91
C GLN A 298 16.94 1.44 8.20
N SER A 299 17.66 2.34 7.53
CA SER A 299 19.11 2.43 7.66
C SER A 299 19.60 3.03 8.98
N LEU A 300 18.75 3.72 9.74
CA LEU A 300 18.98 4.09 11.14
C LEU A 300 18.77 2.90 12.08
N ASN A 301 17.86 2.01 11.75
CA ASN A 301 17.42 0.93 12.62
C ASN A 301 18.04 -0.43 12.29
N GLU A 302 18.97 -0.48 11.33
CA GLU A 302 19.79 -1.65 11.05
C GLU A 302 20.54 -2.11 12.31
N GLY A 303 20.34 -3.37 12.69
CA GLY A 303 21.01 -3.98 13.86
C GLY A 303 20.42 -3.59 15.22
N LYS A 304 19.33 -2.82 15.28
CA LYS A 304 18.65 -2.50 16.54
C LYS A 304 17.57 -3.54 16.88
N ASP A 305 17.38 -3.79 18.17
CA ASP A 305 16.31 -4.67 18.66
C ASP A 305 14.93 -4.00 18.60
N ASN A 306 14.88 -2.67 18.71
CA ASN A 306 13.66 -1.89 18.75
C ASN A 306 13.67 -0.78 17.68
N LEU A 307 12.49 -0.52 17.11
CA LEU A 307 12.30 0.56 16.15
C LEU A 307 12.37 1.94 16.83
N GLU A 308 13.38 2.72 16.45
CA GLU A 308 13.55 4.12 16.84
C GLU A 308 13.08 5.06 15.71
N ILE A 309 12.30 6.07 16.07
CA ILE A 309 11.79 7.09 15.14
C ILE A 309 12.10 8.47 15.72
N PRO A 310 13.21 9.11 15.30
CA PRO A 310 13.56 10.45 15.78
C PRO A 310 12.50 11.48 15.36
N ILE A 311 12.00 12.23 16.34
CA ILE A 311 11.10 13.37 16.13
C ILE A 311 11.72 14.61 16.78
N VAL A 312 11.69 15.74 16.07
CA VAL A 312 12.13 17.04 16.58
C VAL A 312 11.02 18.05 16.33
N SER A 313 10.47 18.61 17.40
CA SER A 313 9.36 19.56 17.32
C SER A 313 9.74 20.94 17.82
N TYR A 314 9.19 21.93 17.15
CA TYR A 314 9.40 23.35 17.37
C TYR A 314 8.06 24.04 17.53
N ARG A 315 8.03 25.06 18.38
CA ARG A 315 6.89 25.96 18.58
C ARG A 315 7.27 27.36 18.13
N ARG A 316 6.30 28.07 17.54
CA ARG A 316 6.45 29.48 17.19
C ARG A 316 6.48 30.35 18.43
N LYS A 317 7.50 31.20 18.56
CA LYS A 317 7.57 32.30 19.51
C LYS A 317 7.95 33.57 18.76
N GLY A 318 6.99 34.49 18.64
CA GLY A 318 7.16 35.67 17.78
C GLY A 318 7.40 35.26 16.32
N GLN A 319 8.52 35.71 15.75
CA GLN A 319 8.92 35.41 14.37
C GLN A 319 9.78 34.16 14.21
N PHE A 320 10.16 33.50 15.32
CA PHE A 320 11.10 32.39 15.29
C PHE A 320 10.44 31.07 15.70
N MET A 321 11.02 29.96 15.22
CA MET A 321 10.67 28.61 15.65
C MET A 321 11.73 28.15 16.66
N GLU A 322 11.31 27.91 17.90
CA GLU A 322 12.17 27.41 18.98
C GLU A 322 11.82 25.97 19.29
N VAL A 323 12.78 25.20 19.86
CA VAL A 323 12.52 23.83 20.30
C VAL A 323 11.36 23.82 21.30
N ASP A 324 10.36 22.96 21.07
CA ASP A 324 9.20 22.87 21.95
C ASP A 324 9.53 22.01 23.19
N THR A 325 9.94 22.67 24.27
CA THR A 325 10.31 22.01 25.53
C THR A 325 9.14 21.39 26.28
N SER A 326 7.89 21.62 25.86
CA SER A 326 6.72 21.01 26.49
C SER A 326 6.41 19.59 26.00
N VAL A 327 6.97 19.19 24.85
CA VAL A 327 6.79 17.84 24.27
C VAL A 327 8.08 17.02 24.21
N GLN A 328 9.25 17.67 24.35
CA GLN A 328 10.56 17.00 24.31
C GLN A 328 11.60 17.79 25.12
N SER A 329 12.64 17.12 25.63
CA SER A 329 13.77 17.81 26.24
C SER A 329 14.74 18.36 25.17
N GLU A 330 15.49 19.42 25.50
CA GLU A 330 16.52 19.95 24.59
C GLU A 330 17.61 18.91 24.28
N ALA A 331 17.96 18.06 25.25
CA ALA A 331 18.92 16.98 25.06
C ALA A 331 18.41 15.93 24.05
N LEU A 332 17.14 15.53 24.17
CA LEU A 332 16.50 14.60 23.22
C LEU A 332 16.41 15.23 21.83
N ALA A 333 16.01 16.50 21.74
CA ALA A 333 15.96 17.25 20.48
C ALA A 333 17.32 17.28 19.78
N LYS A 334 18.39 17.57 20.56
CA LYS A 334 19.77 17.62 20.06
C LYS A 334 20.26 16.25 19.60
N TYR A 335 19.94 15.19 20.36
CA TYR A 335 20.25 13.82 19.97
C TYR A 335 19.52 13.42 18.67
N ASN A 336 18.20 13.63 18.60
CA ASN A 336 17.41 13.30 17.41
C ASN A 336 17.89 14.07 16.17
N LEU A 337 18.20 15.37 16.29
CA LEU A 337 18.80 16.14 15.20
C LEU A 337 20.18 15.62 14.78
N LYS A 338 21.02 15.19 15.73
CA LYS A 338 22.32 14.60 15.43
C LYS A 338 22.15 13.33 14.60
N VAL A 339 21.27 12.44 15.04
CA VAL A 339 20.96 11.17 14.36
C VAL A 339 20.41 11.43 12.96
N ILE A 340 19.44 12.33 12.80
CA ILE A 340 18.89 12.70 11.49
C ILE A 340 20.01 13.14 10.54
N LYS A 341 20.92 14.01 11.00
CA LYS A 341 22.03 14.51 10.16
C LYS A 341 23.06 13.44 9.78
N GLU A 342 23.23 12.44 10.62
CA GLU A 342 24.20 11.36 10.41
C GLU A 342 23.65 10.28 9.46
N PHE A 343 22.35 9.99 9.57
CA PHE A 343 21.68 8.90 8.87
C PHE A 343 20.87 9.34 7.64
N SER A 344 20.82 10.64 7.33
CA SER A 344 20.12 11.17 6.16
C SER A 344 20.99 12.12 5.32
N PRO A 345 20.59 12.41 4.06
CA PRO A 345 21.22 13.48 3.27
C PRO A 345 21.03 14.90 3.84
N PHE A 346 20.24 15.06 4.90
CA PHE A 346 19.82 16.35 5.45
C PHE A 346 20.77 16.86 6.52
N ASP A 347 21.58 17.86 6.17
CA ASP A 347 22.30 18.66 7.16
C ASP A 347 21.48 19.88 7.63
N LYS A 348 22.08 20.69 8.51
CA LYS A 348 21.43 21.89 9.06
C LYS A 348 21.00 22.87 7.96
N TYR A 349 21.81 23.00 6.89
CA TYR A 349 21.53 23.93 5.81
C TYR A 349 20.39 23.42 4.94
N LEU A 350 20.38 22.13 4.59
CA LEU A 350 19.31 21.55 3.80
C LEU A 350 17.97 21.54 4.55
N ILE A 351 17.98 21.19 5.84
CA ILE A 351 16.78 21.29 6.70
C ILE A 351 16.27 22.74 6.71
N GLY A 352 17.16 23.72 6.90
CA GLY A 352 16.80 25.14 6.87
C GLY A 352 16.23 25.57 5.52
N ALA A 353 16.86 25.15 4.42
CA ALA A 353 16.42 25.46 3.06
C ALA A 353 15.02 24.88 2.76
N LYS A 354 14.78 23.61 3.11
CA LYS A 354 13.46 22.99 2.93
C LYS A 354 12.41 23.59 3.87
N ALA A 355 12.77 23.90 5.11
CA ALA A 355 11.89 24.62 6.03
C ALA A 355 11.53 26.04 5.53
N GLY A 356 12.41 26.68 4.77
CA GLY A 356 12.16 27.97 4.11
C GLY A 356 11.18 27.89 2.93
N LEU A 357 10.88 26.70 2.41
CA LEU A 357 9.87 26.53 1.36
C LEU A 357 8.44 26.77 1.88
N PHE A 358 8.22 26.60 3.18
CA PHE A 358 7.04 27.11 3.85
C PHE A 358 7.16 28.65 3.89
N ARG A 359 6.72 29.32 2.83
CA ARG A 359 6.66 30.79 2.72
C ARG A 359 5.99 31.39 3.97
N GLU A 360 6.20 32.69 4.22
CA GLU A 360 5.67 33.36 5.43
C GLU A 360 4.18 33.03 5.67
N ASN A 361 3.92 32.43 6.85
CA ASN A 361 2.60 31.99 7.33
C ASN A 361 1.89 30.91 6.48
N ARG A 362 2.63 30.10 5.73
CA ARG A 362 2.07 28.91 5.08
C ARG A 362 2.26 27.65 5.91
N THR A 363 1.21 26.86 5.96
CA THR A 363 1.18 25.50 6.47
C THR A 363 1.52 24.51 5.36
N GLY A 364 1.81 23.26 5.72
CA GLY A 364 1.97 22.18 4.75
C GLY A 364 2.83 21.04 5.25
N THR A 365 3.02 20.04 4.39
CA THR A 365 3.88 18.89 4.66
C THR A 365 4.82 18.63 3.49
N GLN A 366 6.07 18.31 3.80
CA GLN A 366 7.12 17.93 2.86
C GLN A 366 7.64 16.55 3.24
N ILE A 367 7.55 15.59 2.32
CA ILE A 367 8.00 14.22 2.49
C ILE A 367 9.13 13.96 1.51
N PHE A 368 10.25 13.48 2.03
CA PHE A 368 11.45 13.14 1.26
C PHE A 368 11.78 11.67 1.46
N ILE A 369 11.84 10.90 0.37
CA ILE A 369 12.10 9.46 0.40
C ILE A 369 13.33 9.19 -0.48
N TRP A 370 14.32 8.48 0.04
CA TRP A 370 15.54 8.12 -0.69
C TRP A 370 15.91 6.67 -0.41
N ASN A 371 17.04 6.22 -0.97
CA ASN A 371 17.38 4.81 -1.07
C ASN A 371 16.20 4.07 -1.71
N LEU A 372 15.81 4.57 -2.89
CA LEU A 372 14.61 4.16 -3.61
C LEU A 372 14.68 2.69 -4.00
N ASP A 373 13.51 2.05 -4.09
CA ASP A 373 13.40 0.63 -4.41
C ASP A 373 14.09 0.25 -5.73
N GLU A 374 14.88 -0.83 -5.68
CA GLU A 374 15.73 -1.28 -6.77
C GLU A 374 15.12 -2.48 -7.50
N TRP A 375 15.20 -2.44 -8.83
CA TRP A 375 15.01 -3.55 -9.75
C TRP A 375 16.39 -4.03 -10.23
N GLY A 376 16.97 -5.00 -9.53
CA GLY A 376 18.32 -5.49 -9.85
C GLY A 376 19.35 -4.37 -9.63
N SER A 377 20.08 -3.96 -10.68
CA SER A 377 21.06 -2.87 -10.61
C SER A 377 20.50 -1.49 -10.96
N GLN A 378 19.19 -1.38 -11.22
CA GLN A 378 18.51 -0.14 -11.58
C GLN A 378 17.37 0.15 -10.59
N TYR A 379 16.76 1.33 -10.64
CA TYR A 379 15.59 1.63 -9.80
C TYR A 379 14.28 1.11 -10.41
N CYS A 380 13.30 0.76 -9.58
CA CYS A 380 11.95 0.38 -10.01
C CYS A 380 11.22 1.50 -10.77
N LEU A 381 11.58 2.75 -10.49
CA LEU A 381 11.08 3.94 -11.16
C LEU A 381 12.11 4.50 -12.15
N GLU A 382 11.62 5.06 -13.24
CA GLU A 382 12.34 5.90 -14.19
C GLU A 382 11.73 7.30 -14.14
N TRP A 383 12.53 8.35 -14.28
CA TRP A 383 12.00 9.71 -14.28
C TRP A 383 12.64 10.56 -15.36
N ASP A 384 11.82 11.42 -15.95
CA ASP A 384 12.22 12.45 -16.90
C ASP A 384 11.79 13.80 -16.34
N ARG A 385 12.72 14.76 -16.31
CA ARG A 385 12.44 16.14 -15.86
C ARG A 385 11.60 16.91 -16.89
N GLY A 386 11.53 16.43 -18.13
CA GLY A 386 10.97 17.17 -19.26
C GLY A 386 11.88 18.34 -19.67
N LEU A 387 11.47 19.08 -20.70
CA LEU A 387 12.22 20.24 -21.16
C LEU A 387 11.89 21.47 -20.30
N THR A 388 12.91 22.12 -19.76
CA THR A 388 12.78 23.43 -19.12
C THR A 388 12.53 24.51 -20.17
N GLY A 389 11.49 25.35 -20.00
CA GLY A 389 11.23 26.48 -20.90
C GLY A 389 9.78 26.69 -21.36
N GLY A 390 8.77 26.15 -20.68
CA GLY A 390 7.35 26.46 -20.96
C GLY A 390 6.82 25.92 -22.29
N SER A 391 7.60 25.15 -23.05
CA SER A 391 7.08 24.48 -24.25
C SER A 391 6.18 23.31 -23.85
N SER A 392 4.98 23.24 -24.43
CA SER A 392 4.00 22.19 -24.14
C SER A 392 4.37 20.79 -24.64
N PHE A 393 5.51 20.65 -25.33
CA PHE A 393 5.86 19.47 -26.13
C PHE A 393 6.51 18.33 -25.33
N HIS A 394 7.16 18.61 -24.20
CA HIS A 394 7.80 17.57 -23.35
C HIS A 394 7.57 17.84 -21.85
N LYS A 395 6.48 17.28 -21.33
CA LYS A 395 6.17 17.30 -19.89
C LYS A 395 6.85 16.12 -19.20
N GLY A 396 7.60 16.37 -18.14
CA GLY A 396 8.29 15.32 -17.39
C GLY A 396 7.33 14.27 -16.81
N ASP A 397 7.82 13.06 -16.51
CA ASP A 397 7.01 11.96 -15.96
C ASP A 397 7.85 11.10 -15.01
N ILE A 398 7.18 10.25 -14.23
CA ILE A 398 7.79 9.16 -13.49
C ILE A 398 7.10 7.86 -13.94
N LEU A 399 7.89 6.94 -14.49
CA LEU A 399 7.42 5.70 -15.08
C LEU A 399 7.81 4.50 -14.22
N ILE A 400 6.98 3.46 -14.19
CA ILE A 400 7.42 2.15 -13.71
C ILE A 400 8.31 1.53 -14.79
N ARG A 401 9.58 1.27 -14.47
CA ARG A 401 10.59 0.73 -15.40
C ARG A 401 10.10 -0.49 -16.17
N SER A 402 9.41 -1.39 -15.47
CA SER A 402 8.94 -2.66 -16.02
C SER A 402 7.95 -2.52 -17.17
N ARG A 403 7.17 -1.42 -17.16
CA ARG A 403 6.01 -1.18 -18.03
C ARG A 403 5.06 -2.39 -18.15
N ARG A 404 5.06 -3.28 -17.15
CA ARG A 404 4.19 -4.47 -17.13
C ARG A 404 2.75 -4.00 -16.95
N LEU A 405 1.89 -4.42 -17.86
CA LEU A 405 0.47 -4.15 -17.78
C LEU A 405 -0.15 -4.96 -16.65
N ARG A 406 -1.14 -4.37 -15.99
CA ARG A 406 -1.96 -5.09 -15.02
C ARG A 406 -2.83 -6.10 -15.77
N SER A 407 -2.93 -7.32 -15.25
CA SER A 407 -3.75 -8.38 -15.83
C SER A 407 -5.23 -8.03 -15.73
N ARG A 408 -5.95 -8.10 -16.86
CA ARG A 408 -7.40 -7.91 -16.94
C ARG A 408 -7.98 -8.95 -17.91
N PRO A 409 -9.06 -9.67 -17.55
CA PRO A 409 -9.71 -10.61 -18.47
C PRO A 409 -10.12 -9.93 -19.79
N GLY A 410 -9.90 -10.59 -20.91
CA GLY A 410 -10.26 -10.03 -22.23
C GLY A 410 -9.44 -8.82 -22.68
N GLN A 411 -8.36 -8.44 -21.98
CA GLN A 411 -7.52 -7.33 -22.43
C GLN A 411 -6.74 -7.68 -23.70
N ILE A 412 -6.99 -6.92 -24.77
CA ILE A 412 -6.23 -7.01 -26.04
C ILE A 412 -5.22 -5.88 -26.19
N SER A 413 -5.40 -4.77 -25.47
CA SER A 413 -4.49 -3.64 -25.50
C SER A 413 -3.10 -4.02 -24.99
N LYS A 414 -2.09 -3.53 -25.72
CA LYS A 414 -0.67 -3.62 -25.34
C LYS A 414 -0.17 -2.35 -24.68
N THR A 415 -1.04 -1.35 -24.50
CA THR A 415 -0.70 -0.03 -24.00
C THR A 415 -1.80 0.48 -23.08
N VAL A 416 -1.53 0.45 -21.78
CA VAL A 416 -2.38 1.04 -20.74
C VAL A 416 -1.51 1.99 -19.95
N PHE A 417 -1.46 3.27 -20.35
CA PHE A 417 -0.54 4.24 -19.76
C PHE A 417 -0.72 4.38 -18.24
N LEU A 418 -1.96 4.29 -17.74
CA LEU A 418 -2.24 4.32 -16.30
C LEU A 418 -1.44 3.27 -15.52
N ASP A 419 -1.10 2.13 -16.11
CA ASP A 419 -0.39 1.05 -15.40
C ASP A 419 1.07 1.40 -15.10
N TYR A 420 1.68 2.33 -15.85
CA TYR A 420 3.12 2.61 -15.74
C TYR A 420 3.53 4.08 -15.89
N SER A 421 2.63 5.03 -16.18
CA SER A 421 2.89 6.49 -16.16
C SER A 421 2.16 7.15 -14.99
N ILE A 422 2.92 7.73 -14.04
CA ILE A 422 2.30 8.37 -12.88
C ILE A 422 1.49 9.59 -13.32
N ARG A 423 1.96 10.32 -14.35
CA ARG A 423 1.20 11.43 -14.94
C ARG A 423 -0.18 10.96 -15.37
N SER A 424 -0.25 9.89 -16.16
CA SER A 424 -1.51 9.35 -16.68
C SER A 424 -2.44 8.87 -15.55
N TYR A 425 -1.88 8.28 -14.50
CA TYR A 425 -2.65 7.87 -13.32
C TYR A 425 -3.22 9.07 -12.55
N LEU A 426 -2.41 10.09 -12.29
CA LEU A 426 -2.81 11.29 -11.55
C LEU A 426 -3.83 12.15 -12.31
N GLU A 427 -3.94 12.00 -13.63
CA GLU A 427 -4.99 12.69 -14.40
C GLU A 427 -6.40 12.27 -13.98
N VAL A 428 -6.59 11.02 -13.53
CA VAL A 428 -7.92 10.46 -13.23
C VAL A 428 -8.04 9.89 -11.81
N ILE A 429 -7.02 10.10 -10.97
CA ILE A 429 -6.97 9.58 -9.60
C ILE A 429 -8.16 10.02 -8.74
N PHE A 430 -8.70 11.22 -9.00
CA PHE A 430 -9.87 11.77 -8.34
C PHE A 430 -11.04 11.93 -9.30
N LEU A 431 -12.24 11.55 -8.85
CA LEU A 431 -13.49 11.68 -9.61
C LEU A 431 -13.79 13.14 -9.92
N VAL A 432 -13.61 14.00 -8.92
CA VAL A 432 -13.74 15.46 -9.03
C VAL A 432 -12.43 16.10 -8.55
N PRO A 433 -11.45 16.31 -9.43
CA PRO A 433 -10.15 16.85 -9.03
C PRO A 433 -10.29 18.31 -8.59
N ARG A 434 -9.72 18.63 -7.41
CA ARG A 434 -9.69 19.99 -6.83
C ARG A 434 -8.27 20.50 -6.61
N ILE A 435 -7.41 19.66 -6.05
CA ILE A 435 -5.97 19.92 -5.87
C ILE A 435 -5.25 20.09 -7.21
N ARG A 436 -4.26 20.99 -7.27
CA ARG A 436 -3.34 21.11 -8.42
C ARG A 436 -2.13 20.23 -8.20
N ILE A 437 -1.94 19.23 -9.05
CA ILE A 437 -0.82 18.30 -8.93
C ILE A 437 0.23 18.65 -9.98
N TYR A 438 1.44 18.95 -9.53
CA TYR A 438 2.61 19.17 -10.36
C TYR A 438 3.50 17.94 -10.29
N LEU A 439 3.90 17.43 -11.44
CA LEU A 439 4.80 16.29 -11.56
C LEU A 439 6.02 16.72 -12.35
N GLN A 440 7.21 16.52 -11.78
CA GLN A 440 8.48 16.95 -12.38
C GLN A 440 8.39 18.41 -12.85
N GLY A 441 7.86 19.29 -11.98
CA GLY A 441 7.70 20.73 -12.23
C GLY A 441 6.55 21.14 -13.15
N SER A 442 5.84 20.21 -13.81
CA SER A 442 4.77 20.54 -14.77
C SER A 442 3.39 20.06 -14.33
N LEU A 443 2.39 20.92 -14.51
CA LEU A 443 1.00 20.67 -14.10
C LEU A 443 0.45 19.40 -14.79
N VAL A 444 -0.08 18.49 -13.98
CA VAL A 444 -0.88 17.35 -14.42
C VAL A 444 -2.27 17.85 -14.83
N LYS A 445 -2.70 17.53 -16.05
CA LYS A 445 -4.01 17.94 -16.56
C LYS A 445 -5.09 16.98 -16.03
N SER A 446 -5.48 17.16 -14.77
CA SER A 446 -6.53 16.34 -14.14
C SER A 446 -7.87 16.46 -14.88
N ARG A 447 -8.60 15.35 -14.98
CA ARG A 447 -9.80 15.22 -15.81
C ARG A 447 -10.90 14.51 -15.01
N PRO A 448 -12.05 15.15 -14.74
CA PRO A 448 -13.25 14.44 -14.32
C PRO A 448 -13.72 13.49 -15.44
N LEU A 449 -13.26 12.24 -15.40
CA LEU A 449 -13.30 11.30 -16.54
C LEU A 449 -14.67 11.19 -17.22
N ALA A 450 -15.76 11.11 -16.44
CA ALA A 450 -17.12 11.02 -16.97
C ALA A 450 -17.49 12.18 -17.91
N LYS A 451 -16.98 13.39 -17.64
CA LYS A 451 -17.23 14.60 -18.45
C LYS A 451 -16.47 14.63 -19.78
N TYR A 452 -15.49 13.72 -19.97
CA TYR A 452 -14.69 13.61 -21.20
C TYR A 452 -15.16 12.48 -22.11
N LEU A 453 -16.29 11.85 -21.80
CA LEU A 453 -16.89 10.80 -22.61
C LEU A 453 -17.84 11.41 -23.65
N ASN A 454 -18.04 10.66 -24.73
CA ASN A 454 -18.99 10.95 -25.80
C ASN A 454 -20.15 9.94 -25.79
N GLN A 455 -21.32 10.34 -26.28
CA GLN A 455 -22.51 9.49 -26.32
C GLN A 455 -22.82 8.93 -24.94
N THR A 456 -22.79 9.82 -23.94
CA THR A 456 -22.97 9.42 -22.56
C THR A 456 -24.39 8.90 -22.29
N SER A 457 -24.47 7.88 -21.44
CA SER A 457 -25.71 7.30 -20.95
C SER A 457 -25.61 7.14 -19.44
N GLU A 458 -26.59 7.68 -18.73
CA GLU A 458 -26.71 7.54 -17.29
C GLU A 458 -27.57 6.34 -16.92
N ALA A 459 -27.07 5.50 -16.03
CA ALA A 459 -27.80 4.37 -15.46
C ALA A 459 -27.87 4.52 -13.94
N THR A 460 -29.08 4.41 -13.39
CA THR A 460 -29.29 4.38 -11.93
C THR A 460 -29.77 2.99 -11.53
N GLY A 461 -29.23 2.48 -10.43
CA GLY A 461 -29.58 1.18 -9.89
C GLY A 461 -29.80 1.23 -8.39
N ASN A 462 -30.40 0.17 -7.85
CA ASN A 462 -30.44 -0.09 -6.42
C ASN A 462 -29.80 -1.46 -6.18
N ILE A 463 -28.73 -1.47 -5.40
CA ILE A 463 -27.99 -2.68 -5.03
C ILE A 463 -28.03 -2.75 -3.51
N MET A 464 -28.65 -3.81 -2.98
CA MET A 464 -28.78 -4.04 -1.54
C MET A 464 -29.37 -2.84 -0.78
N GLY A 465 -30.39 -2.18 -1.35
CA GLY A 465 -31.05 -1.02 -0.74
C GLY A 465 -30.31 0.30 -0.95
N LYS A 466 -29.10 0.28 -1.55
CA LYS A 466 -28.29 1.47 -1.78
C LYS A 466 -28.33 1.89 -3.24
N ARG A 467 -28.52 3.18 -3.49
CA ARG A 467 -28.56 3.72 -4.84
C ARG A 467 -27.15 3.82 -5.41
N VAL A 468 -27.00 3.43 -6.66
CA VAL A 468 -25.76 3.56 -7.43
C VAL A 468 -26.03 4.31 -8.72
N HIS A 469 -25.03 5.05 -9.19
CA HIS A 469 -25.12 5.87 -10.40
C HIS A 469 -23.90 5.63 -11.29
N LEU A 470 -24.15 5.19 -12.51
CA LEU A 470 -23.13 4.86 -13.50
C LEU A 470 -23.29 5.76 -14.72
N THR A 471 -22.21 6.42 -15.10
CA THR A 471 -22.10 7.09 -16.40
C THR A 471 -21.31 6.17 -17.34
N LEU A 472 -21.91 5.78 -18.47
CA LEU A 472 -21.25 5.06 -19.55
C LEU A 472 -21.05 6.00 -20.74
N GLY A 473 -19.97 5.83 -21.49
CA GLY A 473 -19.73 6.61 -22.69
C GLY A 473 -18.54 6.09 -23.49
N ARG A 474 -18.28 6.70 -24.64
CA ARG A 474 -17.17 6.37 -25.54
C ARG A 474 -16.02 7.35 -25.39
N SER A 475 -14.79 6.85 -25.55
CA SER A 475 -13.58 7.67 -25.61
C SER A 475 -12.78 7.34 -26.86
N GLN A 476 -12.39 8.39 -27.62
CA GLN A 476 -11.56 8.24 -28.82
C GLN A 476 -10.21 7.63 -28.49
N LEU A 477 -9.55 8.14 -27.44
CA LEU A 477 -8.25 7.66 -26.99
C LEU A 477 -8.29 6.18 -26.65
N GLU A 478 -9.32 5.78 -25.89
CA GLU A 478 -9.47 4.39 -25.44
C GLU A 478 -9.87 3.47 -26.58
N PHE A 479 -10.67 3.95 -27.54
CA PHE A 479 -10.98 3.22 -28.76
C PHE A 479 -9.72 2.93 -29.59
N GLU A 480 -8.88 3.94 -29.81
CA GLU A 480 -7.63 3.81 -30.57
C GLU A 480 -6.66 2.82 -29.91
N GLN A 481 -6.55 2.87 -28.57
CA GLN A 481 -5.70 1.98 -27.78
C GLN A 481 -6.31 0.58 -27.54
N ALA A 482 -7.55 0.35 -28.00
CA ALA A 482 -8.30 -0.88 -27.73
C ALA A 482 -8.49 -1.17 -26.22
N ASN A 483 -8.68 -0.11 -25.45
CA ASN A 483 -9.03 -0.14 -24.04
C ASN A 483 -10.56 -0.03 -23.86
N CYS A 484 -11.05 -0.47 -22.71
CA CYS A 484 -12.45 -0.35 -22.28
C CYS A 484 -12.54 -0.58 -20.78
N GLY A 485 -13.73 -0.53 -20.19
CA GLY A 485 -13.99 -0.98 -18.81
C GLY A 485 -14.42 0.13 -17.87
N ILE A 486 -14.68 -0.26 -16.62
CA ILE A 486 -15.29 0.60 -15.60
C ILE A 486 -14.22 1.15 -14.65
N PHE A 487 -14.34 2.43 -14.33
CA PHE A 487 -13.55 3.13 -13.32
C PHE A 487 -14.39 3.27 -12.06
N LEU A 488 -13.93 2.62 -11.00
CA LEU A 488 -14.62 2.55 -9.72
C LEU A 488 -13.93 3.46 -8.70
N TYR A 489 -14.67 4.44 -8.20
CA TYR A 489 -14.21 5.40 -7.19
C TYR A 489 -14.83 5.09 -5.83
N TRP A 490 -14.11 5.42 -4.76
CA TRP A 490 -14.57 5.35 -3.38
C TRP A 490 -14.06 6.59 -2.64
N HIS A 491 -14.95 7.34 -1.99
CA HIS A 491 -14.76 8.71 -1.51
C HIS A 491 -14.15 9.64 -2.58
N GLY A 492 -14.61 9.51 -3.83
CA GLY A 492 -14.04 10.23 -4.97
C GLY A 492 -12.61 9.85 -5.35
N ARG A 493 -12.03 8.79 -4.77
CA ARG A 493 -10.68 8.26 -5.06
C ARG A 493 -10.75 6.98 -5.91
N LEU A 494 -9.99 6.93 -6.99
CA LEU A 494 -9.98 5.78 -7.93
C LEU A 494 -9.41 4.49 -7.28
N ILE A 495 -10.23 3.46 -7.12
CA ILE A 495 -9.77 2.18 -6.54
C ILE A 495 -9.40 1.19 -7.65
N GLU A 496 -10.24 1.07 -8.68
CA GLU A 496 -10.01 0.18 -9.81
C GLU A 496 -10.26 0.90 -11.14
N ALA A 497 -9.32 0.73 -12.07
CA ALA A 497 -9.39 1.30 -13.42
C ALA A 497 -9.51 0.20 -14.47
N TYR A 498 -10.32 0.46 -15.50
CA TYR A 498 -10.59 -0.47 -16.61
C TYR A 498 -11.11 -1.84 -16.15
N LYS A 499 -11.90 -1.89 -15.07
CA LYS A 499 -12.54 -3.13 -14.60
C LYS A 499 -13.41 -3.71 -15.71
N ARG A 500 -13.18 -4.98 -16.03
CA ARG A 500 -13.90 -5.71 -17.07
C ARG A 500 -15.16 -6.32 -16.47
N VAL A 501 -16.30 -6.08 -17.12
CA VAL A 501 -17.64 -6.56 -16.71
C VAL A 501 -18.43 -7.02 -17.93
N GLY A 502 -19.42 -7.90 -17.75
CA GLY A 502 -20.28 -8.38 -18.83
C GLY A 502 -19.49 -8.99 -19.99
N GLY A 503 -19.91 -8.73 -21.22
CA GLY A 503 -19.26 -9.23 -22.43
C GLY A 503 -17.78 -8.84 -22.59
N MET A 504 -17.33 -7.75 -21.94
CA MET A 504 -15.92 -7.28 -22.00
C MET A 504 -14.93 -8.31 -21.42
N ILE A 505 -15.39 -9.21 -20.55
CA ILE A 505 -14.55 -10.26 -19.92
C ILE A 505 -14.15 -11.32 -20.94
N HIS A 506 -15.05 -11.68 -21.86
CA HIS A 506 -14.91 -12.84 -22.73
C HIS A 506 -14.44 -12.49 -24.13
N ASN A 507 -14.65 -11.26 -24.59
CA ASN A 507 -14.26 -10.81 -25.91
C ASN A 507 -13.57 -9.44 -25.82
N GLY A 508 -12.30 -9.38 -26.23
CA GLY A 508 -11.52 -8.15 -26.09
C GLY A 508 -11.92 -7.01 -27.04
N ASP A 509 -12.64 -7.30 -28.12
CA ASP A 509 -13.24 -6.25 -28.96
C ASP A 509 -14.59 -5.77 -28.42
N TRP A 510 -15.23 -6.57 -27.54
CA TRP A 510 -16.49 -6.19 -26.93
C TRP A 510 -16.30 -5.03 -25.97
N GLY A 511 -17.06 -3.95 -26.18
CA GLY A 511 -16.93 -2.74 -25.38
C GLY A 511 -15.73 -1.88 -25.76
N ARG A 512 -15.03 -2.13 -26.89
CA ARG A 512 -13.86 -1.31 -27.29
C ARG A 512 -14.19 0.18 -27.31
N GLY A 513 -13.41 0.95 -26.55
CA GLY A 513 -13.58 2.40 -26.35
C GLY A 513 -14.71 2.79 -25.40
N VAL A 514 -15.44 1.84 -24.82
CA VAL A 514 -16.48 2.10 -23.81
C VAL A 514 -15.85 2.20 -22.43
N ILE A 515 -16.09 3.32 -21.77
CA ILE A 515 -15.68 3.60 -20.40
C ILE A 515 -16.92 3.79 -19.55
N GLY A 516 -16.92 3.17 -18.37
CA GLY A 516 -17.88 3.47 -17.31
C GLY A 516 -17.22 4.19 -16.16
N VAL A 517 -17.93 5.08 -15.49
CA VAL A 517 -17.46 5.81 -14.31
C VAL A 517 -18.53 5.74 -13.22
N ILE A 518 -18.13 5.32 -12.02
CA ILE A 518 -19.04 5.15 -10.88
C ILE A 518 -18.33 5.44 -9.56
N ASP A 519 -19.01 6.14 -8.65
CA ASP A 519 -18.64 6.21 -7.24
C ASP A 519 -19.46 5.20 -6.44
N VAL A 520 -18.78 4.30 -5.73
CA VAL A 520 -19.38 3.20 -4.98
C VAL A 520 -19.28 3.40 -3.46
N THR A 521 -18.96 4.62 -3.01
CA THR A 521 -18.82 4.98 -1.59
C THR A 521 -19.94 4.43 -0.72
N ASP A 522 -21.17 4.80 -1.05
CA ASP A 522 -22.33 4.42 -0.25
C ASP A 522 -22.47 2.90 -0.21
N LEU A 523 -22.30 2.22 -1.35
CA LEU A 523 -22.41 0.76 -1.46
C LEU A 523 -21.39 0.04 -0.59
N MET A 524 -20.13 0.46 -0.66
CA MET A 524 -18.98 -0.23 -0.05
C MET A 524 -18.75 0.13 1.42
N ASN A 525 -19.50 1.07 1.98
CA ASN A 525 -19.50 1.38 3.41
C ASN A 525 -20.53 0.48 4.14
N GLU A 526 -20.08 -0.60 4.78
CA GLU A 526 -20.95 -1.63 5.39
C GLU A 526 -21.47 -1.25 6.79
N GLY A 527 -21.15 -0.05 7.28
CA GLY A 527 -21.44 0.37 8.65
C GLY A 527 -20.46 -0.22 9.67
N ASN A 528 -20.54 0.23 10.93
CA ASN A 528 -19.69 -0.23 12.04
C ASN A 528 -18.16 -0.13 11.78
N GLY A 529 -17.74 0.79 10.90
CA GLY A 529 -16.34 0.99 10.53
C GLY A 529 -15.75 -0.09 9.60
N ARG A 530 -16.58 -1.02 9.08
CA ARG A 530 -16.19 -1.97 8.02
C ARG A 530 -16.39 -1.34 6.64
N VAL A 531 -15.41 -1.54 5.77
CA VAL A 531 -15.41 -1.02 4.40
C VAL A 531 -14.97 -2.14 3.46
N GLY A 532 -15.62 -2.26 2.31
CA GLY A 532 -15.33 -3.27 1.30
C GLY A 532 -14.11 -2.96 0.42
N VAL A 533 -13.14 -2.17 0.92
CA VAL A 533 -11.95 -1.73 0.18
C VAL A 533 -10.69 -2.30 0.82
N HIS A 534 -9.78 -2.84 0.01
CA HIS A 534 -8.49 -3.35 0.51
C HIS A 534 -7.64 -2.20 1.09
N ASN A 535 -6.80 -2.48 2.10
CA ASN A 535 -6.01 -1.44 2.78
C ASN A 535 -5.03 -0.69 1.85
N ALA A 536 -4.57 -1.34 0.77
CA ALA A 536 -3.75 -0.75 -0.29
C ALA A 536 -4.51 0.20 -1.23
N LYS A 537 -5.85 0.22 -1.14
CA LYS A 537 -6.78 1.02 -1.97
C LYS A 537 -6.62 0.80 -3.49
N GLN A 538 -6.22 -0.41 -3.90
CA GLN A 538 -6.04 -0.78 -5.32
C GLN A 538 -7.04 -1.82 -5.83
N SER A 539 -7.92 -2.28 -4.95
CA SER A 539 -9.00 -3.23 -5.23
C SER A 539 -10.04 -3.20 -4.12
N PHE A 540 -11.22 -3.75 -4.43
CA PHE A 540 -12.24 -4.05 -3.43
C PHE A 540 -12.01 -5.43 -2.79
N LEU A 541 -12.62 -5.65 -1.62
CA LEU A 541 -12.68 -6.96 -0.98
C LEU A 541 -13.72 -7.82 -1.71
N ASP A 542 -13.46 -9.11 -1.80
CA ASP A 542 -14.46 -10.06 -2.31
C ASP A 542 -15.60 -10.18 -1.30
N CYS A 543 -16.75 -9.61 -1.67
CA CYS A 543 -17.92 -9.48 -0.81
C CYS A 543 -19.19 -9.41 -1.67
N GLU A 544 -20.33 -9.75 -1.05
CA GLU A 544 -21.63 -9.75 -1.73
C GLU A 544 -21.99 -8.40 -2.39
N PRO A 545 -21.79 -7.22 -1.75
CA PRO A 545 -22.05 -5.94 -2.40
C PRO A 545 -21.25 -5.74 -3.69
N TYR A 546 -19.96 -6.13 -3.68
CA TYR A 546 -19.09 -5.99 -4.84
C TYR A 546 -19.46 -6.97 -5.96
N ALA A 547 -19.75 -8.23 -5.64
CA ALA A 547 -20.19 -9.22 -6.63
C ALA A 547 -21.52 -8.82 -7.31
N ARG A 548 -22.48 -8.30 -6.53
CA ARG A 548 -23.75 -7.78 -7.08
C ARG A 548 -23.55 -6.54 -7.94
N LEU A 549 -22.60 -5.68 -7.57
CA LEU A 549 -22.19 -4.54 -8.37
C LEU A 549 -21.59 -4.97 -9.71
N GLU A 550 -20.67 -5.93 -9.74
CA GLU A 550 -20.08 -6.42 -10.97
C GLU A 550 -21.13 -6.98 -11.94
N ALA A 551 -22.09 -7.76 -11.43
CA ALA A 551 -23.19 -8.28 -12.23
C ALA A 551 -24.08 -7.16 -12.82
N TRP A 552 -24.43 -6.17 -11.99
CA TRP A 552 -25.24 -5.02 -12.43
C TRP A 552 -24.50 -4.15 -13.45
N LEU A 553 -23.22 -3.87 -13.22
CA LEU A 553 -22.36 -3.14 -14.16
C LEU A 553 -22.23 -3.87 -15.49
N GLY A 554 -22.09 -5.21 -15.46
CA GLY A 554 -22.04 -6.04 -16.66
C GLY A 554 -23.30 -5.91 -17.51
N ALA A 555 -24.46 -6.08 -16.88
CA ALA A 555 -25.75 -5.93 -17.57
C ALA A 555 -25.91 -4.54 -18.20
N LYS A 556 -25.52 -3.47 -17.50
CA LYS A 556 -25.61 -2.10 -18.02
C LYS A 556 -24.60 -1.78 -19.10
N ALA A 557 -23.39 -2.32 -19.01
CA ALA A 557 -22.39 -2.18 -20.06
C ALA A 557 -22.81 -2.89 -21.35
N ASP A 558 -23.40 -4.09 -21.25
CA ASP A 558 -23.87 -4.86 -22.40
C ASP A 558 -25.11 -4.22 -23.05
N GLU A 559 -26.04 -3.69 -22.25
CA GLU A 559 -27.17 -2.88 -22.71
C GLU A 559 -26.69 -1.64 -23.49
N TYR A 560 -25.75 -0.87 -22.92
CA TYR A 560 -25.16 0.29 -23.57
C TYR A 560 -24.47 -0.07 -24.87
N TRP A 561 -23.67 -1.14 -24.88
CA TRP A 561 -22.98 -1.59 -26.09
C TRP A 561 -23.96 -1.94 -27.20
N THR A 562 -24.97 -2.75 -26.91
CA THR A 562 -25.99 -3.17 -27.87
C THR A 562 -26.70 -1.98 -28.51
N ASN A 563 -27.05 -0.97 -27.71
CA ASN A 563 -27.77 0.22 -28.17
C ASN A 563 -26.89 1.18 -29.01
N ASN A 564 -25.56 1.12 -28.87
CA ASN A 564 -24.62 2.09 -29.48
C ASN A 564 -23.62 1.45 -30.47
N PHE A 565 -23.71 0.14 -30.70
CA PHE A 565 -22.78 -0.58 -31.59
C PHE A 565 -22.97 -0.23 -33.08
N GLU A 566 -24.21 -0.03 -33.53
CA GLU A 566 -24.53 0.14 -34.96
C GLU A 566 -24.16 1.52 -35.56
N THR A 567 -23.79 2.51 -34.74
CA THR A 567 -23.42 3.86 -35.22
C THR A 567 -21.96 3.97 -35.71
N LEU A 568 -21.24 2.86 -35.79
CA LEU A 568 -19.85 2.74 -36.29
C LEU A 568 -19.75 2.95 -37.83
N LYS A 569 -20.28 4.05 -38.37
CA LYS A 569 -19.95 4.48 -39.73
C LYS A 569 -18.57 5.14 -39.72
N LEU A 570 -17.58 4.42 -40.24
CA LEU A 570 -16.23 4.90 -40.56
C LEU A 570 -16.31 6.12 -41.51
N LYS A 571 -16.48 7.33 -40.97
CA LYS A 571 -16.10 8.54 -41.70
C LYS A 571 -14.58 8.61 -41.69
N LYS A 572 -13.97 8.45 -42.88
CA LYS A 572 -12.52 8.68 -43.06
C LYS A 572 -12.24 10.17 -42.78
N GLY A 573 -11.46 10.42 -41.72
CA GLY A 573 -10.91 11.74 -41.39
C GLY A 573 -11.73 12.51 -40.36
N GLY A 574 -11.36 12.38 -39.07
CA GLY A 574 -11.89 13.15 -37.94
C GLY A 574 -11.86 12.37 -36.62
N SER A 575 -11.79 13.06 -35.47
CA SER A 575 -12.05 12.44 -34.16
C SER A 575 -13.51 12.01 -34.10
N LEU A 576 -13.78 10.71 -33.97
CA LEU A 576 -15.14 10.15 -34.01
C LEU A 576 -15.89 10.39 -32.69
N TYR A 577 -15.16 10.42 -31.57
CA TYR A 577 -15.72 10.53 -30.23
C TYR A 577 -15.13 11.73 -29.48
N LYS A 578 -15.64 12.94 -29.77
CA LYS A 578 -15.35 14.15 -28.98
C LYS A 578 -16.25 14.21 -27.75
N PRO A 579 -15.77 14.68 -26.58
CA PRO A 579 -16.61 14.83 -25.39
C PRO A 579 -17.94 15.53 -25.68
N ASP A 580 -19.01 15.12 -25.00
CA ASP A 580 -20.35 15.71 -25.19
C ASP A 580 -20.37 17.21 -24.83
N HIS A 581 -19.48 17.62 -23.92
CA HIS A 581 -19.27 19.00 -23.50
C HIS A 581 -17.79 19.28 -23.26
N GLU A 582 -17.36 20.51 -23.56
CA GLU A 582 -16.02 20.98 -23.21
C GLU A 582 -16.03 21.58 -21.80
N TRP A 583 -15.05 21.25 -20.98
CA TRP A 583 -14.98 21.64 -19.56
C TRP A 583 -13.62 22.23 -19.20
N VAL A 584 -13.62 23.32 -18.44
CA VAL A 584 -12.42 23.96 -17.89
C VAL A 584 -12.53 24.10 -16.38
N GLN A 585 -11.41 24.00 -15.68
CA GLN A 585 -11.35 24.26 -14.24
C GLN A 585 -10.83 25.67 -13.98
N CYS A 586 -11.48 26.40 -13.07
CA CYS A 586 -10.99 27.71 -12.64
C CYS A 586 -9.78 27.60 -11.71
N ASP A 587 -8.71 28.35 -11.98
CA ASP A 587 -7.51 28.38 -11.14
C ASP A 587 -7.68 29.08 -9.79
N LYS A 588 -8.68 29.96 -9.65
CA LYS A 588 -9.01 30.63 -8.38
C LYS A 588 -9.90 29.77 -7.49
N CYS A 589 -11.10 29.42 -7.95
CA CYS A 589 -12.10 28.75 -7.11
C CYS A 589 -12.18 27.25 -7.30
N ARG A 590 -11.39 26.68 -8.21
CA ARG A 590 -11.29 25.24 -8.50
C ARG A 590 -12.59 24.56 -8.94
N LYS A 591 -13.64 25.34 -9.21
CA LYS A 591 -14.92 24.90 -9.78
C LYS A 591 -14.78 24.59 -11.27
N TRP A 592 -15.46 23.56 -11.73
CA TRP A 592 -15.51 23.19 -13.16
C TRP A 592 -16.62 23.98 -13.88
N ARG A 593 -16.31 24.49 -15.07
CA ARG A 593 -17.23 25.28 -15.91
C ARG A 593 -17.39 24.61 -17.26
N MET A 594 -18.64 24.48 -17.70
CA MET A 594 -18.98 24.00 -19.04
C MET A 594 -18.81 25.16 -20.02
N LEU A 595 -18.10 24.92 -21.12
CA LEU A 595 -17.93 25.89 -22.20
C LEU A 595 -19.12 25.79 -23.17
N SER A 596 -19.53 26.92 -23.74
CA SER A 596 -20.57 26.95 -24.78
C SER A 596 -20.09 26.27 -26.07
N SER A 597 -21.03 25.76 -26.88
CA SER A 597 -20.74 25.08 -28.15
C SER A 597 -19.87 25.95 -29.08
N GLY A 598 -18.72 25.42 -29.50
CA GLY A 598 -17.78 26.08 -30.43
C GLY A 598 -16.44 26.51 -29.84
N PHE A 599 -16.27 26.47 -28.51
CA PHE A 599 -14.98 26.72 -27.87
C PHE A 599 -14.22 25.42 -27.62
N ASP A 600 -12.92 25.40 -27.90
CA ASP A 600 -12.02 24.28 -27.62
C ASP A 600 -11.17 24.63 -26.40
N VAL A 601 -11.12 23.75 -25.38
CA VAL A 601 -10.25 23.91 -24.21
C VAL A 601 -8.79 24.17 -24.60
N LYS A 602 -8.32 23.66 -25.74
CA LYS A 602 -6.95 23.84 -26.23
C LYS A 602 -6.62 25.28 -26.62
N THR A 603 -7.61 26.13 -26.88
CA THR A 603 -7.39 27.55 -27.21
C THR A 603 -7.38 28.45 -25.98
N LEU A 604 -7.70 27.90 -24.80
CA LEU A 604 -7.66 28.64 -23.55
C LEU A 604 -6.21 28.80 -23.03
N PRO A 605 -5.92 29.87 -22.29
CA PRO A 605 -4.64 30.05 -21.62
C PRO A 605 -4.39 28.94 -20.60
N GLU A 606 -3.10 28.74 -20.25
CA GLU A 606 -2.71 27.71 -19.28
C GLU A 606 -3.32 27.94 -17.89
N GLU A 607 -3.44 29.21 -17.48
CA GLU A 607 -4.22 29.62 -16.30
C GLU A 607 -5.53 30.24 -16.76
N TRP A 608 -6.64 29.73 -16.25
CA TRP A 608 -7.98 30.19 -16.62
C TRP A 608 -8.85 30.50 -15.40
N PHE A 609 -9.58 31.61 -15.45
CA PHE A 609 -10.40 32.09 -14.34
C PHE A 609 -11.86 32.28 -14.77
N CYS A 610 -12.80 32.16 -13.82
CA CYS A 610 -14.23 32.29 -14.11
C CYS A 610 -14.59 33.62 -14.83
N TYR A 611 -13.88 34.71 -14.55
CA TYR A 611 -14.14 36.01 -15.18
C TYR A 611 -13.68 36.08 -16.63
N MET A 612 -12.93 35.08 -17.12
CA MET A 612 -12.42 35.04 -18.49
C MET A 612 -13.44 34.40 -19.44
N GLY A 613 -13.32 34.77 -20.72
CA GLY A 613 -14.07 34.12 -21.79
C GLY A 613 -13.71 32.63 -21.89
N PRO A 614 -14.66 31.76 -22.27
CA PRO A 614 -16.02 32.08 -22.69
C PRO A 614 -17.06 32.09 -21.54
N PHE A 615 -16.67 31.87 -20.28
CA PHE A 615 -17.62 31.82 -19.16
C PHE A 615 -18.03 33.22 -18.67
N ASN A 616 -17.08 34.17 -18.58
CA ASN A 616 -17.32 35.57 -18.20
C ASN A 616 -18.18 35.76 -16.92
N GLY A 617 -18.02 34.87 -15.93
CA GLY A 617 -18.80 34.84 -14.70
C GLY A 617 -17.98 35.05 -13.43
N SER A 618 -18.60 34.89 -12.26
CA SER A 618 -17.91 35.02 -10.97
C SER A 618 -17.64 33.65 -10.32
N CYS A 619 -16.68 33.62 -9.39
CA CYS A 619 -16.35 32.42 -8.62
C CYS A 619 -17.48 32.01 -7.65
N GLU A 620 -18.38 32.91 -7.31
CA GLU A 620 -19.52 32.66 -6.42
C GLU A 620 -20.61 31.84 -7.09
N ILE A 621 -20.68 31.84 -8.42
CA ILE A 621 -21.65 31.04 -9.16
C ILE A 621 -21.43 29.55 -8.83
N PRO A 622 -22.46 28.81 -8.37
CA PRO A 622 -22.36 27.38 -8.09
C PRO A 622 -21.82 26.59 -9.28
N GLU A 623 -21.13 25.48 -9.02
CA GLU A 623 -20.66 24.59 -10.08
C GLU A 623 -21.84 23.94 -10.81
N GLN A 624 -21.81 23.99 -12.15
CA GLN A 624 -22.85 23.39 -12.99
C GLN A 624 -22.82 21.87 -12.83
N LYS A 625 -24.01 21.28 -12.65
CA LYS A 625 -24.22 19.84 -12.76
C LYS A 625 -24.81 19.60 -14.14
N VAL A 626 -24.32 18.58 -14.86
CA VAL A 626 -24.97 18.17 -16.12
C VAL A 626 -26.36 17.66 -15.74
N ASP A 627 -27.40 18.24 -16.32
CA ASP A 627 -28.78 17.83 -16.05
C ASP A 627 -28.98 16.39 -16.52
N ARG A 628 -29.54 15.59 -15.62
CA ARG A 628 -29.66 14.15 -15.73
C ARG A 628 -30.74 13.80 -16.75
N GLY A 629 -30.36 13.37 -17.95
CA GLY A 629 -31.26 12.61 -18.83
C GLY A 629 -31.57 13.16 -20.23
N VAL A 630 -30.80 14.07 -20.81
CA VAL A 630 -31.04 14.48 -22.21
C VAL A 630 -30.29 13.54 -23.17
N ILE A 631 -31.03 12.59 -23.74
CA ILE A 631 -30.64 11.95 -25.01
C ILE A 631 -30.70 13.06 -26.08
N THR A 632 -29.56 13.58 -26.51
CA THR A 632 -29.51 14.42 -27.72
C THR A 632 -29.71 13.54 -28.94
N VAL A 633 -30.97 13.24 -29.27
CA VAL A 633 -31.35 12.87 -30.64
C VAL A 633 -31.21 14.14 -31.46
N SER A 634 -30.24 14.17 -32.36
CA SER A 634 -30.09 15.25 -33.34
C SER A 634 -31.41 15.40 -34.11
N ALA A 635 -32.08 16.53 -33.87
CA ALA A 635 -33.31 16.89 -34.55
C ALA A 635 -33.06 16.93 -36.07
N LYS A 636 -33.81 16.10 -36.81
CA LYS A 636 -33.96 16.23 -38.27
C LYS A 636 -34.41 17.66 -38.56
N GLN A 637 -33.58 18.42 -39.26
CA GLN A 637 -33.99 19.70 -39.80
C GLN A 637 -34.98 19.46 -40.94
N ASN A 638 -36.25 19.79 -40.70
CA ASN A 638 -37.16 20.24 -41.74
C ASN A 638 -36.60 21.54 -42.33
N ARG A 639 -36.44 21.60 -43.64
CA ARG A 639 -36.42 22.85 -44.40
C ARG A 639 -37.31 22.69 -45.62
N GLN A 640 -38.50 23.29 -45.52
CA GLN A 640 -39.27 23.76 -46.66
C GLN A 640 -38.71 25.10 -47.12
N ASP A 641 -38.58 25.22 -48.44
CA ASP A 641 -38.79 26.37 -49.31
C ASP A 641 -38.17 27.72 -48.96
N ILE A 642 -37.09 28.08 -49.67
CA ILE A 642 -36.84 29.44 -50.16
C ILE A 642 -36.36 29.36 -51.62
N LYS A 643 -36.94 30.25 -52.42
CA LYS A 643 -36.99 30.37 -53.88
C LYS A 643 -35.67 30.67 -54.59
N ASP A 644 -35.73 30.34 -55.88
CA ASP A 644 -34.85 30.59 -57.02
C ASP A 644 -34.13 31.95 -57.07
N VAL A 645 -32.89 31.92 -57.55
CA VAL A 645 -32.35 32.87 -58.53
C VAL A 645 -31.40 32.10 -59.45
N ASP A 646 -31.68 32.17 -60.76
CA ASP A 646 -30.90 31.64 -61.88
C ASP A 646 -29.45 32.16 -61.92
N ASP A 647 -28.53 31.33 -62.40
CA ASP A 647 -27.58 31.78 -63.44
C ASP A 647 -27.01 30.59 -64.23
N ASP A 648 -27.10 30.72 -65.54
CA ASP A 648 -26.78 29.76 -66.60
C ASP A 648 -25.29 29.40 -66.70
N ALA A 649 -25.01 28.12 -67.00
CA ALA A 649 -23.95 27.74 -67.94
C ALA A 649 -24.15 26.28 -68.41
N MET A 650 -24.78 26.12 -69.58
CA MET A 650 -24.70 24.93 -70.42
C MET A 650 -23.26 24.64 -70.86
N ILE A 651 -22.82 23.37 -70.82
CA ILE A 651 -22.14 22.69 -71.94
C ILE A 651 -22.53 21.20 -71.96
N ASN A 652 -23.11 20.79 -73.10
CA ASN A 652 -23.30 19.46 -73.72
C ASN A 652 -22.16 18.45 -73.45
N SER A 653 -22.20 17.14 -73.69
CA SER A 653 -23.05 16.07 -74.24
C SER A 653 -22.31 14.79 -73.77
N ASP A 654 -22.85 13.60 -73.64
CA ASP A 654 -23.47 12.73 -74.63
C ASP A 654 -24.07 11.56 -73.87
N GLY A 655 -25.24 11.10 -74.32
CA GLY A 655 -25.84 9.87 -73.86
C GLY A 655 -25.07 8.64 -74.35
N ILE A 656 -25.36 7.51 -73.73
CA ILE A 656 -25.82 6.31 -74.43
C ILE A 656 -26.64 5.51 -73.42
N SER A 657 -27.82 5.16 -73.89
CA SER A 657 -28.82 4.26 -73.34
C SER A 657 -28.27 2.84 -73.25
N ASP A 658 -28.78 2.03 -72.33
CA ASP A 658 -29.76 1.03 -72.75
C ASP A 658 -30.37 0.32 -71.54
N GLU A 659 -31.65 0.07 -71.74
CA GLU A 659 -32.64 -0.50 -70.84
C GLU A 659 -32.49 -2.02 -70.69
N ASP A 660 -33.45 -2.55 -69.92
CA ASP A 660 -33.92 -3.94 -69.90
C ASP A 660 -33.19 -4.96 -69.04
N SER A 661 -33.89 -5.92 -68.44
CA SER A 661 -35.16 -5.94 -67.72
C SER A 661 -35.24 -7.32 -67.06
N ASN A 662 -36.08 -7.39 -66.03
CA ASN A 662 -36.85 -8.55 -65.60
C ASN A 662 -36.19 -9.78 -64.93
N GLN A 663 -36.64 -9.97 -63.66
CA GLN A 663 -37.29 -11.16 -63.08
C GLN A 663 -36.54 -12.50 -63.22
N THR A 664 -36.25 -13.24 -62.16
CA THR A 664 -37.24 -13.98 -61.35
C THR A 664 -36.60 -14.64 -60.11
N GLU A 665 -37.39 -14.69 -59.03
CA GLU A 665 -37.49 -15.72 -57.99
C GLU A 665 -36.66 -17.03 -58.09
N ARG A 666 -35.94 -17.41 -57.02
CA ARG A 666 -36.33 -18.42 -55.99
C ARG A 666 -35.13 -19.07 -55.28
N ASP A 667 -35.30 -19.21 -53.97
CA ASP A 667 -34.82 -20.23 -53.03
C ASP A 667 -33.50 -20.99 -53.25
N GLY A 668 -32.69 -21.01 -52.18
CA GLY A 668 -31.68 -22.06 -52.01
C GLY A 668 -30.74 -21.85 -50.83
N LYS A 669 -31.09 -22.41 -49.66
CA LYS A 669 -30.14 -22.76 -48.59
C LYS A 669 -28.87 -23.37 -49.17
N ARG A 670 -27.69 -22.93 -48.69
CA ARG A 670 -26.52 -23.81 -48.52
C ARG A 670 -25.47 -23.21 -47.59
N ASP A 671 -25.13 -23.99 -46.58
CA ASP A 671 -23.94 -23.88 -45.76
C ASP A 671 -22.67 -23.70 -46.59
N LEU A 672 -21.79 -22.78 -46.19
CA LEU A 672 -20.43 -22.70 -46.71
C LEU A 672 -19.39 -22.66 -45.59
N LYS A 673 -18.61 -23.73 -45.61
CA LYS A 673 -17.44 -24.04 -44.79
C LYS A 673 -16.33 -22.99 -44.93
N ARG A 674 -15.71 -22.72 -43.78
CA ARG A 674 -14.30 -22.36 -43.54
C ARG A 674 -13.35 -22.49 -44.74
N LEU A 675 -12.65 -21.39 -45.04
CA LEU A 675 -11.37 -21.40 -45.77
C LEU A 675 -10.34 -20.57 -44.99
N ARG A 676 -9.38 -21.29 -44.36
CA ARG A 676 -8.11 -20.75 -43.87
C ARG A 676 -7.15 -20.66 -45.07
N LYS A 677 -6.55 -19.49 -45.31
CA LYS A 677 -5.36 -19.35 -46.17
C LYS A 677 -4.17 -18.95 -45.31
N GLY A 678 -3.21 -19.87 -45.19
CA GLY A 678 -1.86 -19.61 -44.72
C GLY A 678 -0.94 -19.29 -45.90
N LEU A 679 0.03 -18.41 -45.66
CA LEU A 679 1.06 -17.98 -46.61
C LEU A 679 2.21 -19.02 -46.69
N PRO A 680 2.81 -19.24 -47.88
CA PRO A 680 3.97 -20.11 -48.03
C PRO A 680 5.31 -19.37 -47.83
N ARG A 681 6.27 -20.06 -47.22
CA ARG A 681 7.71 -19.72 -47.20
C ARG A 681 8.38 -20.23 -48.48
N ALA A 682 9.30 -19.45 -49.04
CA ALA A 682 10.32 -19.95 -49.95
C ALA A 682 11.68 -19.28 -49.64
N CYS A 683 12.67 -20.11 -49.37
CA CYS A 683 14.09 -19.77 -49.24
C CYS A 683 14.75 -19.56 -50.61
N LYS A 684 15.73 -18.66 -50.71
CA LYS A 684 16.88 -18.80 -51.63
C LYS A 684 18.19 -18.32 -50.96
N LYS A 685 19.24 -19.08 -51.27
CA LYS A 685 20.66 -19.03 -50.84
C LYS A 685 21.35 -17.74 -51.35
N GLY A 686 22.23 -17.09 -50.58
CA GLY A 686 23.71 -17.22 -50.63
C GLY A 686 24.32 -16.25 -51.67
N PRO A 687 25.56 -15.70 -51.54
CA PRO A 687 26.67 -16.08 -50.66
C PRO A 687 26.81 -15.26 -49.37
#